data_AF-A0A1K1PEF2-F1
#
_entry.id   AF-A0A1K1PEF2-F1
#
_cell.length_a   1.000
_cell.length_b   1.000
_cell.length_c   1.000
_cell.angle_alpha   90.00
_cell.angle_beta   90.00
_cell.angle_gamma   90.00
#
_symmetry.space_group_name_H-M   'P 1'
#
loop_
_entity.id
_entity.type
_entity.pdbx_description
1 polymer ?
#
loop_
_entity_poly.entity_id
_entity_poly.type
_entity_poly.pdbx_seq_one_letter_code
_entity_poly.pdbx_strand_id
1 'polypeptide(L)'
;MTLMSSICFARDRSADSLIVNRMWDYYENYGKSVDGVKRNMYFVYNFDSKRRNVLLYLVPTMYCIAKGDKEYAGEVYGKQTFNTIYDFHFKRQVSYGTIPHHRRVMPLLYDLTIPNIYGKQIYSDKLLSPFHRTNRFFYKYRVVQIGTSAHIYFRPRSSNTQLIKGNAIIDIETGRVLSFTFNGEFDMINFKVEGVMDKYDVHDILPDHCSTEASFKFLGNKIQAKMTTFYNCPISLPDSIENQRDLAMISKLRPIHIGVEEQMVYDEYKKQQQRAMESDTLPKSSNRLKDVAWDIIGDNLINSMHTQTENISLKMSPLLNPLYMGYSHSKGVSYKLNIGARYAWNAHRYLTLNPKFGYSFKKKQFYYTLPLRMTYNPKRNGYAELSWGNGNRTSNAALYETYQKVMGEKEVMPEFNDEYIKAVNNVVAFDWIEITSGLVYHLRQSRNPQKMQQAGLTDDFRSFAPSLTVRLTPWKKGPTLTANYERSFKNILQSNLDYERWEFDAVYKHQNKSVRILNLRLGTGFYSKRSSDYFVDYSNFRDNNLPTGWEDDWTGQFQLLDSRWYNESRYYVRGHASYDSPLIGLSWLPWIGRIIETERFYLSAMSIEHTHPYFEIGYGFKTRYLSTGFFANFLNTRFQSFGCKFTIELFRRW
;
A
#
# COMPACT_ATOMS: atom_id res chain seq x y z
N MET A 1 34.24 34.84 -6.90
CA MET A 1 33.39 35.92 -7.40
C MET A 1 32.00 35.75 -6.79
N THR A 2 31.81 36.43 -5.66
CA THR A 2 30.63 36.45 -4.80
C THR A 2 29.54 37.33 -5.41
N LEU A 3 28.30 36.86 -5.43
CA LEU A 3 27.07 37.65 -5.34
C LEU A 3 25.85 36.70 -5.32
N MET A 4 25.58 36.10 -4.16
CA MET A 4 24.22 35.68 -3.83
C MET A 4 23.59 36.81 -3.03
N SER A 5 22.70 37.55 -3.69
CA SER A 5 21.81 38.52 -3.07
C SER A 5 20.98 37.83 -2.00
N SER A 6 21.32 38.10 -0.74
CA SER A 6 20.54 37.74 0.43
C SER A 6 19.22 38.50 0.39
N ILE A 7 18.16 37.85 -0.07
CA ILE A 7 16.80 38.33 0.17
C ILE A 7 16.50 38.03 1.65
N CYS A 8 16.89 38.96 2.52
CA CYS A 8 16.43 39.00 3.90
C CYS A 8 14.92 39.23 3.90
N PHE A 9 14.14 38.17 4.12
CA PHE A 9 12.77 38.32 4.60
C PHE A 9 12.84 38.99 5.98
N ALA A 10 12.56 40.28 6.05
CA ALA A 10 12.24 40.94 7.31
C ALA A 10 11.09 40.14 7.96
N ARG A 11 11.38 39.50 9.09
CA ARG A 11 10.38 38.82 9.93
C ARG A 11 9.50 39.93 10.49
N ASP A 12 8.35 40.14 9.89
CA ASP A 12 7.30 40.97 10.45
C ASP A 12 6.86 40.33 11.77
N ARG A 13 7.37 40.83 12.91
CA ARG A 13 7.09 40.31 14.25
C ARG A 13 5.75 40.87 14.73
N SER A 14 4.67 40.57 14.02
CA SER A 14 3.32 40.81 14.53
C SER A 14 3.05 39.89 15.73
N ALA A 15 2.24 40.35 16.70
CA ALA A 15 1.83 39.55 17.86
C ALA A 15 1.22 38.20 17.41
N ASP A 16 0.50 38.19 16.28
CA ASP A 16 -0.04 36.99 15.64
C ASP A 16 1.04 35.98 15.25
N SER A 17 2.16 36.44 14.69
CA SER A 17 3.28 35.58 14.31
C SER A 17 3.94 34.95 15.52
N LEU A 18 3.97 35.65 16.66
CA LEU A 18 4.56 35.15 17.89
C LEU A 18 3.71 34.06 18.54
N ILE A 19 2.38 34.24 18.60
CA ILE A 19 1.44 33.23 19.11
C ILE A 19 1.53 31.94 18.28
N VAL A 20 1.54 32.05 16.95
CA VAL A 20 1.63 30.88 16.06
C VAL A 20 2.97 30.14 16.22
N ASN A 21 4.09 30.86 16.43
CA ASN A 21 5.37 30.20 16.68
C ASN A 21 5.38 29.46 18.02
N ARG A 22 4.84 30.07 19.09
CA ARG A 22 4.71 29.39 20.41
C ARG A 22 3.89 28.11 20.30
N MET A 23 2.78 28.15 19.56
CA MET A 23 1.96 26.97 19.29
C MET A 23 2.77 25.85 18.63
N TRP A 24 3.61 26.16 17.65
CA TRP A 24 4.45 25.15 17.00
C TRP A 24 5.55 24.60 17.90
N ASP A 25 6.12 25.44 18.76
CA ASP A 25 7.24 25.07 19.61
C ASP A 25 6.78 24.39 20.92
N TYR A 26 5.48 24.47 21.28
CA TYR A 26 4.94 23.92 22.54
C TYR A 26 5.30 22.45 22.77
N TYR A 27 5.02 21.58 21.80
CA TYR A 27 5.29 20.15 21.94
C TYR A 27 6.78 19.83 22.02
N GLU A 28 7.63 20.52 21.25
CA GLU A 28 9.08 20.30 21.28
C GLU A 28 9.67 20.66 22.65
N ASN A 29 9.06 21.62 23.36
CA ASN A 29 9.55 22.11 24.65
C ASN A 29 8.90 21.43 25.87
N TYR A 30 7.62 21.05 25.79
CA TYR A 30 6.81 20.64 26.94
C TYR A 30 6.10 19.30 26.76
N GLY A 31 6.15 18.66 25.58
CA GLY A 31 5.43 17.41 25.35
C GLY A 31 5.98 16.24 26.18
N LYS A 32 5.13 15.58 26.98
CA LYS A 32 5.47 14.29 27.59
C LYS A 32 5.53 13.19 26.53
N SER A 33 6.51 12.29 26.66
CA SER A 33 6.51 11.06 25.86
C SER A 33 5.35 10.15 26.26
N VAL A 34 4.72 9.52 25.27
CA VAL A 34 3.64 8.53 25.48
C VAL A 34 4.13 7.08 25.43
N ASP A 35 5.43 6.86 25.26
CA ASP A 35 6.00 5.51 25.18
C ASP A 35 5.78 4.75 26.51
N GLY A 36 5.18 3.57 26.42
CA GLY A 36 4.82 2.71 27.56
C GLY A 36 3.58 3.16 28.34
N VAL A 37 2.94 4.27 27.98
CA VAL A 37 1.78 4.79 28.72
C VAL A 37 0.56 3.89 28.50
N LYS A 38 -0.11 3.54 29.61
CA LYS A 38 -1.34 2.74 29.62
C LYS A 38 -2.51 3.59 30.10
N ARG A 39 -3.60 3.59 29.35
CA ARG A 39 -4.82 4.36 29.67
C ARG A 39 -6.07 3.53 29.52
N ASN A 40 -7.08 3.81 30.32
CA ASN A 40 -8.41 3.24 30.10
C ASN A 40 -9.19 4.16 29.16
N MET A 41 -9.79 3.56 28.16
CA MET A 41 -10.47 4.25 27.08
C MET A 41 -11.90 3.72 26.95
N TYR A 42 -12.83 4.65 26.79
CA TYR A 42 -14.21 4.36 26.43
C TYR A 42 -14.50 4.91 25.05
N PHE A 43 -15.09 4.08 24.22
CA PHE A 43 -15.35 4.34 22.81
C PHE A 43 -16.79 3.98 22.48
N VAL A 44 -17.55 4.94 21.95
CA VAL A 44 -18.94 4.75 21.48
C VAL A 44 -19.05 5.14 20.03
N TYR A 45 -19.86 4.39 19.27
CA TYR A 45 -20.10 4.64 17.86
C TYR A 45 -21.56 4.38 17.47
N ASN A 46 -22.01 5.14 16.48
CA ASN A 46 -23.27 4.96 15.79
C ASN A 46 -23.02 5.05 14.27
N PHE A 47 -23.67 4.19 13.50
CA PHE A 47 -23.66 4.13 12.04
C PHE A 47 -25.08 4.19 11.51
N ASP A 48 -25.28 5.01 10.49
CA ASP A 48 -26.57 5.18 9.83
C ASP A 48 -26.44 5.18 8.31
N SER A 49 -27.10 4.21 7.69
CA SER A 49 -27.18 4.02 6.25
C SER A 49 -28.30 4.83 5.61
N LYS A 50 -28.06 6.13 5.42
CA LYS A 50 -29.01 7.05 4.76
C LYS A 50 -29.40 6.62 3.34
N ARG A 51 -28.45 6.10 2.55
CA ARG A 51 -28.70 5.55 1.21
C ARG A 51 -27.75 4.41 0.91
N ARG A 52 -28.28 3.27 0.44
CA ARG A 52 -27.49 2.10 0.01
C ARG A 52 -28.00 1.51 -1.31
N ASN A 53 -27.08 0.97 -2.11
CA ASN A 53 -27.32 0.25 -3.36
C ASN A 53 -26.38 -0.96 -3.46
N VAL A 54 -26.52 -1.75 -4.53
CA VAL A 54 -25.75 -2.99 -4.74
C VAL A 54 -24.22 -2.74 -4.82
N LEU A 55 -23.77 -1.54 -5.19
CA LEU A 55 -22.34 -1.23 -5.26
C LEU A 55 -21.68 -1.14 -3.87
N LEU A 56 -22.45 -1.02 -2.78
CA LEU A 56 -21.89 -1.06 -1.43
C LEU A 56 -21.27 -2.42 -1.09
N TYR A 57 -21.74 -3.51 -1.73
CA TYR A 57 -21.14 -4.83 -1.59
C TYR A 57 -19.70 -4.89 -2.10
N LEU A 58 -19.31 -4.00 -3.03
CA LEU A 58 -17.94 -3.90 -3.55
C LEU A 58 -16.95 -3.31 -2.52
N VAL A 59 -17.45 -2.73 -1.42
CA VAL A 59 -16.63 -2.11 -0.39
C VAL A 59 -16.30 -3.18 0.68
N PRO A 60 -15.03 -3.60 0.84
CA PRO A 60 -14.69 -4.78 1.62
C PRO A 60 -15.28 -4.81 3.05
N THR A 61 -15.03 -3.78 3.85
CA THR A 61 -15.48 -3.74 5.26
C THR A 61 -16.95 -3.39 5.43
N MET A 62 -17.70 -3.18 4.36
CA MET A 62 -19.10 -2.75 4.42
C MET A 62 -20.09 -3.88 4.19
N TYR A 63 -19.64 -5.12 3.98
CA TYR A 63 -20.53 -6.24 3.70
C TYR A 63 -21.67 -6.39 4.74
N CYS A 64 -21.37 -6.27 6.04
CA CYS A 64 -22.38 -6.32 7.10
C CYS A 64 -23.40 -5.18 6.99
N ILE A 65 -22.96 -3.95 6.67
CA ILE A 65 -23.84 -2.80 6.50
C ILE A 65 -24.64 -2.91 5.18
N ALA A 66 -24.07 -3.50 4.14
CA ALA A 66 -24.70 -3.69 2.85
C ALA A 66 -25.87 -4.69 2.93
N LYS A 67 -25.69 -5.79 3.68
CA LYS A 67 -26.67 -6.87 3.82
C LYS A 67 -27.68 -6.66 4.96
N GLY A 68 -27.26 -6.10 6.08
CA GLY A 68 -28.06 -6.07 7.32
C GLY A 68 -28.97 -4.84 7.48
N ASP A 69 -29.19 -4.45 8.72
CA ASP A 69 -29.95 -3.26 9.12
C ASP A 69 -29.34 -1.95 8.61
N LYS A 70 -30.10 -0.86 8.73
CA LYS A 70 -29.63 0.48 8.33
C LYS A 70 -28.84 1.17 9.43
N GLU A 71 -29.18 0.91 10.69
CA GLU A 71 -28.64 1.59 11.85
C GLU A 71 -27.91 0.61 12.76
N TYR A 72 -26.74 1.00 13.25
CA TYR A 72 -25.93 0.19 14.15
C TYR A 72 -25.30 1.05 15.24
N ALA A 73 -25.32 0.56 16.47
CA ALA A 73 -24.69 1.23 17.60
C ALA A 73 -23.82 0.26 18.37
N GLY A 74 -22.81 0.78 19.06
CA GLY A 74 -21.93 -0.03 19.87
C GLY A 74 -21.01 0.78 20.77
N GLU A 75 -20.53 0.08 21.79
CA GLU A 75 -19.72 0.63 22.86
C GLU A 75 -18.62 -0.36 23.21
N VAL A 76 -17.46 0.20 23.53
CA VAL A 76 -16.28 -0.56 23.87
C VAL A 76 -15.54 0.13 25.01
N TYR A 77 -15.20 -0.64 26.04
CA TYR A 77 -14.32 -0.24 27.13
C TYR A 77 -13.08 -1.13 27.14
N GLY A 78 -11.91 -0.52 27.32
CA GLY A 78 -10.68 -1.29 27.36
C GLY A 78 -9.45 -0.46 27.71
N LYS A 79 -8.31 -1.13 27.58
CA LYS A 79 -7.01 -0.59 27.97
C LYS A 79 -6.15 -0.34 26.73
N GLN A 80 -5.75 0.89 26.55
CA GLN A 80 -4.88 1.36 25.49
C GLN A 80 -3.43 1.36 25.98
N THR A 81 -2.53 0.75 25.21
CA THR A 81 -1.08 0.82 25.45
C THR A 81 -0.42 1.51 24.27
N PHE A 82 0.35 2.56 24.53
CA PHE A 82 1.07 3.32 23.51
C PHE A 82 2.55 2.92 23.50
N ASN A 83 3.07 2.50 22.35
CA ASN A 83 4.53 2.43 22.11
C ASN A 83 5.00 3.77 21.52
N THR A 84 4.19 4.31 20.60
CA THR A 84 4.28 5.70 20.17
C THR A 84 2.85 6.23 20.01
N ILE A 85 2.70 7.54 19.78
CA ILE A 85 1.37 8.10 19.50
C ILE A 85 0.74 7.57 18.20
N TYR A 86 1.53 7.02 17.28
CA TYR A 86 1.05 6.41 16.04
C TYR A 86 1.04 4.88 16.06
N ASP A 87 1.65 4.26 17.09
CA ASP A 87 1.73 2.81 17.27
C ASP A 87 1.19 2.45 18.65
N PHE A 88 -0.03 1.95 18.66
CA PHE A 88 -0.76 1.68 19.88
C PHE A 88 -1.61 0.41 19.76
N HIS A 89 -1.83 -0.24 20.89
CA HIS A 89 -2.61 -1.46 20.97
C HIS A 89 -3.78 -1.29 21.94
N PHE A 90 -4.99 -1.52 21.44
CA PHE A 90 -6.20 -1.50 22.24
C PHE A 90 -6.59 -2.92 22.67
N LYS A 91 -6.45 -3.19 23.97
CA LYS A 91 -6.98 -4.42 24.57
C LYS A 91 -8.45 -4.18 24.96
N ARG A 92 -9.36 -4.74 24.17
CA ARG A 92 -10.80 -4.70 24.44
C ARG A 92 -11.16 -5.60 25.63
N GLN A 93 -11.75 -5.03 26.68
CA GLN A 93 -12.13 -5.76 27.89
C GLN A 93 -13.63 -6.04 27.91
N VAL A 94 -14.45 -5.01 27.70
CA VAL A 94 -15.92 -5.10 27.69
C VAL A 94 -16.45 -4.43 26.42
N SER A 95 -17.42 -5.05 25.77
CA SER A 95 -18.08 -4.44 24.60
C SER A 95 -19.52 -4.88 24.46
N TYR A 96 -20.34 -4.01 23.89
CA TYR A 96 -21.72 -4.32 23.50
C TYR A 96 -22.04 -3.59 22.19
N GLY A 97 -22.71 -4.24 21.25
CA GLY A 97 -23.08 -3.59 19.99
C GLY A 97 -23.99 -4.44 19.11
N THR A 98 -24.63 -3.80 18.13
CA THR A 98 -25.65 -4.42 17.28
C THR A 98 -25.09 -4.96 15.95
N ILE A 99 -23.81 -4.72 15.64
CA ILE A 99 -23.17 -5.21 14.42
C ILE A 99 -23.05 -6.75 14.47
N PRO A 100 -23.59 -7.48 13.48
CA PRO A 100 -23.54 -8.93 13.44
C PRO A 100 -22.12 -9.48 13.51
N HIS A 101 -21.92 -10.58 14.24
CA HIS A 101 -20.63 -11.23 14.44
C HIS A 101 -19.52 -10.31 14.98
N HIS A 102 -19.85 -9.11 15.48
CA HIS A 102 -18.91 -8.11 15.98
C HIS A 102 -17.77 -7.83 15.00
N ARG A 103 -18.06 -7.88 13.69
CA ARG A 103 -17.07 -7.59 12.65
C ARG A 103 -16.56 -6.16 12.83
N ARG A 104 -15.27 -5.93 12.60
CA ARG A 104 -14.70 -4.58 12.56
C ARG A 104 -15.18 -3.89 11.28
N VAL A 105 -16.18 -3.04 11.40
CA VAL A 105 -16.71 -2.25 10.29
C VAL A 105 -15.99 -0.90 10.27
N MET A 106 -15.51 -0.49 9.09
CA MET A 106 -14.77 0.75 8.88
C MET A 106 -13.59 0.96 9.86
N PRO A 107 -12.57 0.08 9.86
CA PRO A 107 -11.39 0.23 10.72
C PRO A 107 -10.71 1.60 10.55
N LEU A 108 -10.77 2.19 9.36
CA LEU A 108 -10.26 3.54 9.09
C LEU A 108 -10.86 4.62 9.97
N LEU A 109 -12.12 4.49 10.38
CA LEU A 109 -12.73 5.48 11.26
C LEU A 109 -12.17 5.42 12.67
N TYR A 110 -11.79 4.23 13.15
CA TYR A 110 -11.15 4.09 14.46
C TYR A 110 -9.83 4.86 14.49
N ASP A 111 -9.04 4.84 13.41
CA ASP A 111 -7.83 5.66 13.33
C ASP A 111 -8.14 7.16 13.46
N LEU A 112 -9.32 7.63 13.01
CA LEU A 112 -9.72 9.04 13.08
C LEU A 112 -10.15 9.47 14.49
N THR A 113 -10.27 8.56 15.45
CA THR A 113 -10.69 8.95 16.80
C THR A 113 -9.55 9.56 17.60
N ILE A 114 -8.30 9.11 17.38
CA ILE A 114 -7.10 9.48 18.15
C ILE A 114 -6.20 10.45 17.37
N PRO A 115 -6.48 11.78 17.36
CA PRO A 115 -5.67 12.74 16.63
C PRO A 115 -4.38 13.11 17.39
N ASN A 116 -3.23 13.01 16.71
CA ASN A 116 -1.98 13.63 17.14
C ASN A 116 -1.83 15.04 16.54
N ILE A 117 -2.45 16.03 17.18
CA ILE A 117 -2.43 17.39 16.65
C ILE A 117 -1.02 17.97 16.57
N TYR A 118 -0.11 17.69 17.52
CA TYR A 118 1.23 18.26 17.54
C TYR A 118 2.24 17.56 16.62
N GLY A 119 1.91 16.35 16.17
CA GLY A 119 2.72 15.60 15.23
C GLY A 119 2.84 16.28 13.87
N LYS A 120 3.82 15.87 13.05
CA LYS A 120 3.88 16.27 11.64
C LYS A 120 2.63 15.87 10.86
N GLN A 121 2.00 14.79 11.28
CA GLN A 121 0.81 14.21 10.68
C GLN A 121 -0.21 13.99 11.81
N ILE A 122 -1.50 14.26 11.56
CA ILE A 122 -2.52 14.13 12.61
C ILE A 122 -2.79 12.66 12.91
N TYR A 123 -2.75 11.82 11.88
CA TYR A 123 -2.89 10.38 12.02
C TYR A 123 -1.68 9.70 11.34
N SER A 124 -1.42 8.44 11.68
CA SER A 124 -0.24 7.71 11.15
C SER A 124 -0.21 7.75 9.62
N ASP A 125 0.84 8.36 9.05
CA ASP A 125 1.02 8.58 7.61
C ASP A 125 -0.14 9.30 6.88
N LYS A 126 -0.91 10.11 7.62
CA LYS A 126 -2.14 10.75 7.15
C LYS A 126 -2.25 12.18 7.65
N LEU A 127 -2.70 13.07 6.75
CA LEU A 127 -3.08 14.46 7.00
C LEU A 127 -1.98 15.31 7.66
N LEU A 128 -1.44 16.28 6.92
CA LEU A 128 -0.41 17.17 7.42
C LEU A 128 -0.99 18.08 8.51
N SER A 129 -0.43 18.02 9.72
CA SER A 129 -0.90 18.85 10.82
C SER A 129 -0.59 20.34 10.60
N PRO A 130 -1.55 21.26 10.84
CA PRO A 130 -1.30 22.69 10.88
C PRO A 130 -0.57 23.14 12.15
N PHE A 131 -0.44 22.29 13.17
CA PHE A 131 0.25 22.62 14.43
C PHE A 131 1.73 22.23 14.44
N HIS A 132 2.26 21.73 13.33
CA HIS A 132 3.69 21.42 13.20
C HIS A 132 4.41 22.41 12.29
N ARG A 133 5.55 22.95 12.76
CA ARG A 133 6.32 24.02 12.09
C ARG A 133 6.69 23.72 10.64
N THR A 134 7.06 22.47 10.34
CA THR A 134 7.45 22.06 8.96
C THR A 134 6.33 22.23 7.95
N ASN A 135 5.08 22.20 8.39
CA ASN A 135 3.91 22.26 7.52
C ASN A 135 3.39 23.68 7.30
N ARG A 136 4.04 24.71 7.88
CA ARG A 136 3.63 26.11 7.78
C ARG A 136 3.42 26.60 6.34
N PHE A 137 4.18 26.03 5.39
CA PHE A 137 4.10 26.41 3.98
C PHE A 137 2.80 25.97 3.31
N PHE A 138 2.07 25.01 3.89
CA PHE A 138 0.81 24.48 3.35
C PHE A 138 -0.43 25.22 3.88
N TYR A 139 -0.27 26.05 4.91
CA TYR A 139 -1.38 26.69 5.62
C TYR A 139 -1.29 28.22 5.59
N LYS A 140 -2.45 28.86 5.76
CA LYS A 140 -2.60 30.27 6.11
C LYS A 140 -3.29 30.33 7.47
N TYR A 141 -2.80 31.21 8.34
CA TYR A 141 -3.31 31.38 9.69
C TYR A 141 -3.93 32.77 9.83
N ARG A 142 -5.01 32.84 10.62
CA ARG A 142 -5.59 34.09 11.12
C ARG A 142 -5.77 33.94 12.62
N VAL A 143 -5.24 34.90 13.38
CA VAL A 143 -5.30 34.88 14.84
C VAL A 143 -6.30 35.96 15.29
N VAL A 144 -7.14 35.62 16.26
CA VAL A 144 -8.07 36.54 16.93
C VAL A 144 -7.89 36.35 18.43
N GLN A 145 -7.39 37.38 19.12
CA GLN A 145 -7.16 37.31 20.57
C GLN A 145 -8.46 37.59 21.33
N ILE A 146 -8.71 36.83 22.39
CA ILE A 146 -9.88 36.92 23.27
C ILE A 146 -9.39 36.72 24.71
N GLY A 147 -9.10 37.81 25.41
CA GLY A 147 -8.58 37.76 26.78
C GLY A 147 -7.20 37.08 26.84
N THR A 148 -7.08 36.01 27.65
CA THR A 148 -5.85 35.21 27.80
C THR A 148 -5.70 34.10 26.75
N SER A 149 -6.71 33.91 25.90
CA SER A 149 -6.75 32.88 24.86
C SER A 149 -6.79 33.50 23.47
N ALA A 150 -6.34 32.78 22.46
CA ALA A 150 -6.42 33.17 21.06
C ALA A 150 -7.11 32.09 20.22
N HIS A 151 -8.03 32.53 19.35
CA HIS A 151 -8.62 31.71 18.31
C HIS A 151 -7.72 31.74 17.07
N ILE A 152 -7.15 30.60 16.72
CA ILE A 152 -6.36 30.43 15.50
C ILE A 152 -7.18 29.71 14.45
N TYR A 153 -7.49 30.39 13.36
CA TYR A 153 -8.10 29.78 12.17
C TYR A 153 -7.01 29.36 11.20
N PHE A 154 -7.01 28.09 10.80
CA PHE A 154 -6.09 27.56 9.80
C PHE A 154 -6.86 27.09 8.57
N ARG A 155 -6.38 27.52 7.41
CA ARG A 155 -6.93 27.12 6.10
C ARG A 155 -5.81 26.68 5.17
N PRO A 156 -6.01 25.65 4.36
CA PRO A 156 -4.98 25.18 3.46
C PRO A 156 -4.78 26.18 2.31
N ARG A 157 -3.55 26.26 1.81
CA ARG A 157 -3.19 27.10 0.64
C ARG A 157 -3.64 26.48 -0.68
N SER A 158 -3.75 25.16 -0.72
CA SER A 158 -4.32 24.42 -1.84
C SER A 158 -5.45 23.51 -1.37
N SER A 159 -6.35 23.18 -2.28
CA SER A 159 -7.45 22.27 -2.01
C SER A 159 -6.98 20.83 -2.22
N ASN A 160 -6.39 20.20 -1.19
CA ASN A 160 -5.87 18.82 -1.24
C ASN A 160 -6.40 18.01 -0.03
N THR A 161 -6.63 16.71 -0.20
CA THR A 161 -7.18 15.80 0.83
C THR A 161 -6.25 15.55 2.00
N GLN A 162 -4.95 15.75 1.83
CA GLN A 162 -3.96 15.64 2.89
C GLN A 162 -3.93 16.86 3.82
N LEU A 163 -4.74 17.90 3.54
CA LEU A 163 -4.79 19.12 4.33
C LEU A 163 -6.15 19.27 4.99
N ILE A 164 -6.17 19.89 6.17
CA ILE A 164 -7.38 20.13 6.95
C ILE A 164 -7.69 21.62 7.06
N LYS A 165 -8.93 21.95 7.40
CA LYS A 165 -9.33 23.33 7.70
C LYS A 165 -10.10 23.39 9.00
N GLY A 166 -9.92 24.45 9.77
CA GLY A 166 -10.52 24.49 11.09
C GLY A 166 -10.05 25.65 11.93
N ASN A 167 -10.27 25.52 13.23
CA ASN A 167 -9.81 26.45 14.23
C ASN A 167 -9.33 25.71 15.48
N ALA A 168 -8.58 26.43 16.31
CA ALA A 168 -8.16 25.99 17.61
C ALA A 168 -8.18 27.17 18.58
N ILE A 169 -8.45 26.86 19.85
CA ILE A 169 -8.32 27.80 20.96
C ILE A 169 -7.00 27.50 21.64
N ILE A 170 -6.18 28.53 21.81
CA ILE A 170 -4.79 28.39 22.26
C ILE A 170 -4.53 29.37 23.40
N ASP A 171 -3.82 28.91 24.41
CA ASP A 171 -3.31 29.75 25.48
C ASP A 171 -2.18 30.67 24.96
N ILE A 172 -2.32 31.99 25.15
CA ILE A 172 -1.40 32.97 24.54
C ILE A 172 0.01 32.89 25.13
N GLU A 173 0.13 32.58 26.43
CA GLU A 173 1.40 32.57 27.15
C GLU A 173 2.24 31.35 26.77
N THR A 174 1.64 30.17 26.86
CA THR A 174 2.31 28.88 26.66
C THR A 174 2.30 28.43 25.20
N GLY A 175 1.31 28.84 24.40
CA GLY A 175 1.07 28.28 23.07
C GLY A 175 0.34 26.93 23.09
N ARG A 176 -0.16 26.49 24.24
CA ARG A 176 -0.88 25.22 24.39
C ARG A 176 -2.23 25.26 23.66
N VAL A 177 -2.55 24.24 22.87
CA VAL A 177 -3.91 24.04 22.35
C VAL A 177 -4.82 23.60 23.49
N LEU A 178 -5.93 24.30 23.70
CA LEU A 178 -6.95 24.00 24.71
C LEU A 178 -8.10 23.18 24.11
N SER A 179 -8.52 23.54 22.89
CA SER A 179 -9.49 22.79 22.11
C SER A 179 -9.27 23.03 20.63
N PHE A 180 -9.78 22.11 19.81
CA PHE A 180 -9.67 22.21 18.36
C PHE A 180 -10.91 21.69 17.66
N THR A 181 -11.19 22.26 16.50
CA THR A 181 -12.19 21.76 15.57
C THR A 181 -11.61 21.79 14.17
N PHE A 182 -11.64 20.66 13.48
CA PHE A 182 -11.23 20.62 12.08
C PHE A 182 -12.12 19.74 11.24
N ASN A 183 -12.17 20.08 9.96
CA ASN A 183 -12.78 19.29 8.91
C ASN A 183 -11.69 18.83 7.96
N GLY A 184 -11.83 17.59 7.51
CA GLY A 184 -10.98 17.00 6.51
C GLY A 184 -11.74 16.02 5.65
N GLU A 185 -11.04 15.51 4.64
CA GLU A 185 -11.57 14.47 3.78
C GLU A 185 -10.46 13.47 3.51
N PHE A 186 -10.72 12.20 3.80
CA PHE A 186 -9.75 11.13 3.61
C PHE A 186 -10.46 9.88 3.12
N ASP A 187 -9.97 9.30 2.03
CA ASP A 187 -10.45 8.02 1.48
C ASP A 187 -11.99 7.92 1.36
N MET A 188 -12.60 8.93 0.72
CA MET A 188 -14.06 9.07 0.51
C MET A 188 -14.89 9.34 1.77
N ILE A 189 -14.23 9.55 2.91
CA ILE A 189 -14.85 9.94 4.17
C ILE A 189 -14.62 11.43 4.39
N ASN A 190 -15.72 12.19 4.40
CA ASN A 190 -15.70 13.56 4.90
C ASN A 190 -15.91 13.50 6.40
N PHE A 191 -15.03 14.12 7.17
CA PHE A 191 -15.14 14.07 8.64
C PHE A 191 -14.94 15.44 9.27
N LYS A 192 -15.51 15.58 10.46
CA LYS A 192 -15.35 16.69 11.37
C LYS A 192 -14.92 16.12 12.72
N VAL A 193 -13.84 16.66 13.27
CA VAL A 193 -13.32 16.26 14.58
C VAL A 193 -13.36 17.46 15.49
N GLU A 194 -13.88 17.24 16.68
CA GLU A 194 -13.89 18.17 17.80
C GLU A 194 -13.17 17.50 18.97
N GLY A 195 -12.20 18.21 19.55
CA GLY A 195 -11.42 17.68 20.67
C GLY A 195 -11.17 18.73 21.72
N VAL A 196 -11.16 18.29 22.97
CA VAL A 196 -10.83 19.11 24.15
C VAL A 196 -9.62 18.49 24.82
N MET A 197 -8.61 19.32 25.11
CA MET A 197 -7.39 18.88 25.78
C MET A 197 -7.59 18.81 27.29
N ASP A 198 -6.81 17.97 27.95
CA ASP A 198 -6.92 17.75 29.39
C ASP A 198 -6.65 19.04 30.18
N LYS A 199 -7.52 19.38 31.15
CA LYS A 199 -7.34 20.59 31.97
C LYS A 199 -6.28 20.39 33.06
N TYR A 200 -6.08 19.17 33.54
CA TYR A 200 -5.25 18.83 34.69
C TYR A 200 -3.84 18.42 34.26
N ASP A 201 -3.70 17.51 33.29
CA ASP A 201 -2.37 17.17 32.76
C ASP A 201 -2.00 18.08 31.59
N VAL A 202 -1.38 19.21 31.92
CA VAL A 202 -1.05 20.27 30.95
C VAL A 202 -0.07 19.79 29.87
N HIS A 203 0.80 18.83 30.20
CA HIS A 203 1.85 18.33 29.31
C HIS A 203 1.43 17.08 28.52
N ASP A 204 0.19 16.63 28.73
CA ASP A 204 -0.38 15.52 27.99
C ASP A 204 -0.68 15.93 26.53
N ILE A 205 -0.38 15.01 25.64
CA ILE A 205 -0.49 15.22 24.20
C ILE A 205 -1.77 14.62 23.64
N LEU A 206 -2.42 13.74 24.41
CA LEU A 206 -3.72 13.18 24.07
C LEU A 206 -4.83 14.13 24.56
N PRO A 207 -5.92 14.27 23.79
CA PRO A 207 -7.11 14.96 24.26
C PRO A 207 -7.75 14.19 25.41
N ASP A 208 -8.55 14.88 26.22
CA ASP A 208 -9.40 14.24 27.23
C ASP A 208 -10.50 13.44 26.55
N HIS A 209 -11.17 14.07 25.57
CA HIS A 209 -12.15 13.42 24.71
C HIS A 209 -12.17 14.02 23.30
N CYS A 210 -12.60 13.20 22.35
CA CYS A 210 -12.85 13.58 20.96
C CYS A 210 -14.20 13.08 20.47
N SER A 211 -14.88 13.91 19.69
CA SER A 211 -16.05 13.57 18.91
C SER A 211 -15.71 13.67 17.43
N THR A 212 -15.98 12.60 16.68
CA THR A 212 -15.76 12.51 15.25
C THR A 212 -17.08 12.20 14.55
N GLU A 213 -17.50 13.11 13.68
CA GLU A 213 -18.60 12.90 12.75
C GLU A 213 -18.02 12.60 11.37
N ALA A 214 -18.48 11.52 10.75
CA ALA A 214 -17.98 11.07 9.46
C ALA A 214 -19.13 10.77 8.49
N SER A 215 -18.92 11.06 7.22
CA SER A 215 -19.83 10.71 6.13
C SER A 215 -19.04 10.08 4.99
N PHE A 216 -19.27 8.79 4.80
CA PHE A 216 -18.79 8.02 3.66
C PHE A 216 -19.76 8.17 2.49
N LYS A 217 -19.22 8.53 1.31
CA LYS A 217 -20.00 8.66 0.07
C LYS A 217 -19.31 7.89 -1.05
N PHE A 218 -20.01 6.94 -1.65
CA PHE A 218 -19.48 6.13 -2.74
C PHE A 218 -20.56 5.72 -3.74
N LEU A 219 -20.46 6.19 -5.00
CA LEU A 219 -21.35 5.82 -6.12
C LEU A 219 -22.85 5.79 -5.74
N GLY A 220 -23.32 6.85 -5.09
CA GLY A 220 -24.72 7.01 -4.66
C GLY A 220 -25.04 6.41 -3.28
N ASN A 221 -24.14 5.65 -2.66
CA ASN A 221 -24.22 5.25 -1.26
C ASN A 221 -23.83 6.42 -0.35
N LYS A 222 -24.52 6.55 0.79
CA LYS A 222 -24.22 7.50 1.86
C LYS A 222 -24.41 6.83 3.20
N ILE A 223 -23.31 6.69 3.94
CA ILE A 223 -23.27 6.18 5.31
C ILE A 223 -22.76 7.31 6.20
N GLN A 224 -23.42 7.55 7.32
CA GLN A 224 -23.00 8.49 8.35
C GLN A 224 -22.54 7.70 9.57
N ALA A 225 -21.53 8.23 10.24
CA ALA A 225 -21.04 7.67 11.48
C ALA A 225 -20.78 8.80 12.48
N LYS A 226 -21.09 8.54 13.74
CA LYS A 226 -20.75 9.42 14.86
C LYS A 226 -20.01 8.60 15.89
N MET A 227 -18.90 9.13 16.37
CA MET A 227 -17.99 8.41 17.26
C MET A 227 -17.53 9.34 18.35
N THR A 228 -17.58 8.89 19.60
CA THR A 228 -17.05 9.65 20.74
C THR A 228 -16.09 8.78 21.52
N THR A 229 -14.97 9.38 21.91
CA THR A 229 -13.87 8.68 22.57
C THR A 229 -13.40 9.46 23.77
N PHE A 230 -13.23 8.78 24.90
CA PHE A 230 -12.66 9.32 26.13
C PHE A 230 -11.37 8.56 26.44
N TYR A 231 -10.30 9.29 26.74
CA TYR A 231 -8.94 8.73 26.84
C TYR A 231 -8.45 8.49 28.27
N ASN A 232 -9.09 9.14 29.25
CA ASN A 232 -8.65 9.14 30.65
C ASN A 232 -9.75 8.60 31.58
N CYS A 233 -10.31 7.41 31.26
CA CYS A 233 -11.35 6.83 32.11
C CYS A 233 -10.77 6.36 33.46
N PRO A 234 -11.43 6.67 34.60
CA PRO A 234 -10.84 6.44 35.92
C PRO A 234 -10.81 4.97 36.36
N ILE A 235 -11.70 4.14 35.82
CA ILE A 235 -11.89 2.76 36.31
C ILE A 235 -10.96 1.79 35.57
N SER A 236 -9.98 1.22 36.27
CA SER A 236 -9.12 0.17 35.70
C SER A 236 -9.71 -1.22 35.95
N LEU A 237 -9.94 -1.98 34.88
CA LEU A 237 -10.40 -3.38 34.97
C LEU A 237 -9.21 -4.36 35.03
N PRO A 238 -9.36 -5.52 35.71
CA PRO A 238 -8.33 -6.56 35.72
C PRO A 238 -7.95 -7.03 34.32
N ASP A 239 -6.66 -7.35 34.12
CA ASP A 239 -6.16 -7.82 32.82
C ASP A 239 -6.70 -9.22 32.45
N SER A 240 -7.37 -9.95 33.37
CA SER A 240 -8.05 -11.22 33.11
C SER A 240 -9.35 -11.08 32.31
N ILE A 241 -9.96 -9.89 32.30
CA ILE A 241 -11.18 -9.63 31.55
C ILE A 241 -10.82 -9.34 30.09
N GLU A 242 -11.31 -10.18 29.19
CA GLU A 242 -11.08 -10.03 27.77
C GLU A 242 -12.35 -10.30 26.97
N ASN A 243 -12.72 -9.35 26.11
CA ASN A 243 -13.84 -9.46 25.17
C ASN A 243 -15.18 -9.89 25.79
N GLN A 244 -15.46 -9.54 27.05
CA GLN A 244 -16.72 -9.85 27.69
C GLN A 244 -17.86 -9.03 27.08
N ARG A 245 -19.00 -9.69 26.87
CA ARG A 245 -20.21 -9.09 26.28
C ARG A 245 -21.25 -8.86 27.35
N ASP A 246 -21.25 -7.67 27.93
CA ASP A 246 -22.16 -7.37 29.02
C ASP A 246 -22.60 -5.89 29.00
N LEU A 247 -23.88 -5.70 28.71
CA LEU A 247 -24.53 -4.38 28.72
C LEU A 247 -24.63 -3.80 30.14
N ALA A 248 -24.82 -4.64 31.16
CA ALA A 248 -24.92 -4.20 32.55
C ALA A 248 -23.56 -3.81 33.13
N MET A 249 -22.49 -4.45 32.67
CA MET A 249 -21.13 -4.07 33.04
C MET A 249 -20.71 -2.76 32.35
N ILE A 250 -20.96 -2.64 31.04
CA ILE A 250 -20.54 -1.44 30.30
C ILE A 250 -21.29 -0.19 30.79
N SER A 251 -22.57 -0.31 31.17
CA SER A 251 -23.36 0.81 31.68
C SER A 251 -22.80 1.43 32.96
N LYS A 252 -22.12 0.66 33.81
CA LYS A 252 -21.43 1.14 35.02
C LYS A 252 -20.10 1.84 34.71
N LEU A 253 -19.51 1.58 33.56
CA LEU A 253 -18.20 2.09 33.15
C LEU A 253 -18.29 3.38 32.31
N ARG A 254 -19.49 3.73 31.82
CA ARG A 254 -19.67 4.87 30.92
C ARG A 254 -19.32 6.19 31.62
N PRO A 255 -18.48 7.05 31.00
CA PRO A 255 -18.26 8.40 31.50
C PRO A 255 -19.45 9.33 31.23
N ILE A 256 -20.29 9.01 30.24
CA ILE A 256 -21.47 9.79 29.84
C ILE A 256 -22.71 8.88 29.69
N HIS A 257 -23.89 9.47 29.82
CA HIS A 257 -25.13 8.75 29.52
C HIS A 257 -25.22 8.45 28.03
N ILE A 258 -25.85 7.31 27.70
CA ILE A 258 -26.10 6.94 26.31
C ILE A 258 -27.11 7.90 25.68
N GLY A 259 -26.88 8.27 24.43
CA GLY A 259 -27.79 9.15 23.70
C GLY A 259 -29.11 8.46 23.36
N VAL A 260 -30.11 9.27 23.00
CA VAL A 260 -31.45 8.80 22.65
C VAL A 260 -31.43 7.94 21.38
N GLU A 261 -30.62 8.33 20.39
CA GLU A 261 -30.50 7.61 19.11
C GLU A 261 -29.91 6.21 19.31
N GLU A 262 -28.82 6.08 20.08
CA GLU A 262 -28.18 4.79 20.34
C GLU A 262 -29.09 3.86 21.16
N GLN A 263 -29.86 4.42 22.09
CA GLN A 263 -30.83 3.67 22.88
C GLN A 263 -31.94 3.07 22.00
N MET A 264 -32.47 3.83 21.04
CA MET A 264 -33.48 3.34 20.09
C MET A 264 -32.97 2.13 19.28
N VAL A 265 -31.72 2.20 18.80
CA VAL A 265 -31.08 1.11 18.05
C VAL A 265 -30.93 -0.15 18.91
N TYR A 266 -30.57 0.00 20.20
CA TYR A 266 -30.49 -1.13 21.12
C TYR A 266 -31.83 -1.78 21.43
N ASP A 267 -32.89 -0.97 21.56
CA ASP A 267 -34.23 -1.47 21.86
C ASP A 267 -34.81 -2.21 20.64
N GLU A 268 -34.59 -1.72 19.43
CA GLU A 268 -34.97 -2.43 18.20
C GLU A 268 -34.22 -3.75 18.05
N TYR A 269 -32.91 -3.74 18.27
CA TYR A 269 -32.08 -4.94 18.21
C TYR A 269 -32.54 -6.03 19.19
N LYS A 270 -32.89 -5.66 20.43
CA LYS A 270 -33.46 -6.59 21.43
C LYS A 270 -34.79 -7.20 20.95
N LYS A 271 -35.68 -6.38 20.39
CA LYS A 271 -36.96 -6.85 19.84
C LYS A 271 -36.76 -7.84 18.68
N GLN A 272 -35.78 -7.59 17.82
CA GLN A 272 -35.43 -8.52 16.72
C GLN A 272 -34.91 -9.85 17.25
N GLN A 273 -34.03 -9.85 18.25
CA GLN A 273 -33.54 -11.10 18.86
C GLN A 273 -34.68 -11.92 19.50
N GLN A 274 -35.59 -11.25 20.20
CA GLN A 274 -36.76 -11.91 20.81
C GLN A 274 -37.64 -12.58 19.75
N ARG A 275 -37.96 -11.87 18.65
CA ARG A 275 -38.71 -12.43 17.52
C ARG A 275 -38.01 -13.61 16.85
N ALA A 276 -36.68 -13.55 16.72
CA ALA A 276 -35.90 -14.65 16.13
C ALA A 276 -35.99 -15.91 17.00
N MET A 277 -35.84 -15.77 18.33
CA MET A 277 -36.00 -16.88 19.29
C MET A 277 -37.41 -17.49 19.28
N GLU A 278 -38.45 -16.69 19.05
CA GLU A 278 -39.84 -17.16 18.94
C GLU A 278 -40.12 -17.89 17.61
N SER A 279 -39.43 -17.50 16.52
CA SER A 279 -39.61 -18.08 15.18
C SER A 279 -38.82 -19.37 14.90
N ASP A 280 -37.82 -19.70 15.73
CA ASP A 280 -36.87 -20.80 15.52
C ASP A 280 -37.36 -22.13 16.13
N THR A 281 -38.61 -22.50 15.84
CA THR A 281 -39.25 -23.75 16.32
C THR A 281 -39.33 -24.85 15.25
N LEU A 282 -38.89 -24.60 14.01
CA LEU A 282 -38.87 -25.59 12.92
C LEU A 282 -37.42 -26.01 12.58
N PRO A 283 -37.09 -27.31 12.60
CA PRO A 283 -35.74 -27.77 12.31
C PRO A 283 -35.43 -27.67 10.81
N LYS A 284 -34.63 -26.67 10.40
CA LYS A 284 -34.05 -26.64 9.06
C LYS A 284 -32.90 -27.62 8.98
N SER A 285 -33.12 -28.74 8.27
CA SER A 285 -32.04 -29.59 7.76
C SER A 285 -31.28 -28.86 6.65
N SER A 286 -30.42 -27.93 7.01
CA SER A 286 -29.49 -27.32 6.08
C SER A 286 -28.09 -27.93 6.27
N ASN A 287 -27.47 -28.31 5.16
CA ASN A 287 -26.14 -28.93 5.18
C ASN A 287 -25.14 -27.87 5.67
N ARG A 288 -24.80 -27.90 6.96
CA ARG A 288 -23.89 -26.94 7.61
C ARG A 288 -22.61 -26.70 6.81
N LEU A 289 -22.05 -27.72 6.15
CA LEU A 289 -20.87 -27.58 5.30
C LEU A 289 -21.13 -26.81 4.00
N LYS A 290 -22.31 -26.95 3.38
CA LYS A 290 -22.70 -26.18 2.19
C LYS A 290 -23.03 -24.74 2.55
N ASP A 291 -23.74 -24.49 3.65
CA ASP A 291 -24.05 -23.13 4.08
C ASP A 291 -22.80 -22.39 4.54
N VAL A 292 -21.91 -23.06 5.29
CA VAL A 292 -20.60 -22.51 5.65
C VAL A 292 -19.74 -22.32 4.41
N ALA A 293 -19.76 -23.21 3.43
CA ALA A 293 -19.04 -23.01 2.16
C ALA A 293 -19.63 -21.86 1.32
N TRP A 294 -20.95 -21.69 1.27
CA TRP A 294 -21.61 -20.59 0.54
C TRP A 294 -21.48 -19.25 1.26
N ASP A 295 -21.50 -19.22 2.59
CA ASP A 295 -21.18 -18.03 3.39
C ASP A 295 -19.69 -17.68 3.27
N ILE A 296 -18.78 -18.67 3.26
CA ILE A 296 -17.34 -18.44 3.05
C ILE A 296 -17.07 -17.98 1.61
N ILE A 297 -17.64 -18.61 0.58
CA ILE A 297 -17.41 -18.21 -0.82
C ILE A 297 -18.11 -16.88 -1.10
N GLY A 298 -19.36 -16.71 -0.67
CA GLY A 298 -20.13 -15.47 -0.84
C GLY A 298 -19.51 -14.27 -0.13
N ASP A 299 -19.02 -14.45 1.11
CA ASP A 299 -18.36 -13.37 1.85
C ASP A 299 -16.95 -13.04 1.29
N ASN A 300 -16.27 -14.01 0.66
CA ASN A 300 -14.90 -13.87 0.15
C ASN A 300 -14.78 -13.60 -1.37
N LEU A 301 -15.90 -13.47 -2.10
CA LEU A 301 -15.87 -13.01 -3.50
C LEU A 301 -15.27 -11.59 -3.60
N ILE A 302 -15.52 -10.75 -2.58
CA ILE A 302 -15.14 -9.33 -2.58
C ILE A 302 -14.18 -8.99 -1.42
N ASN A 303 -14.21 -9.75 -0.33
CA ASN A 303 -13.26 -9.62 0.77
C ASN A 303 -12.05 -10.55 0.66
N SER A 304 -10.90 -10.09 1.13
CA SER A 304 -9.77 -10.99 1.33
C SER A 304 -10.08 -11.96 2.47
N MET A 305 -9.97 -13.25 2.19
CA MET A 305 -10.07 -14.28 3.22
C MET A 305 -8.78 -14.26 4.04
N HIS A 306 -8.90 -14.27 5.36
CA HIS A 306 -7.78 -14.58 6.26
C HIS A 306 -8.30 -15.50 7.37
N THR A 307 -7.84 -16.73 7.37
CA THR A 307 -8.19 -17.74 8.38
C THR A 307 -6.91 -18.21 9.03
N GLN A 308 -6.87 -18.18 10.35
CA GLN A 308 -5.72 -18.62 11.12
C GLN A 308 -6.17 -19.61 12.20
N THR A 309 -5.63 -20.82 12.13
CA THR A 309 -5.65 -21.85 13.18
C THR A 309 -4.26 -21.92 13.80
N GLU A 310 -4.07 -22.68 14.88
CA GLU A 310 -2.78 -22.80 15.61
C GLU A 310 -1.56 -22.96 14.68
N ASN A 311 -1.64 -23.83 13.66
CA ASN A 311 -0.52 -24.15 12.77
C ASN A 311 -0.74 -23.73 11.30
N ILE A 312 -1.94 -23.31 10.91
CA ILE A 312 -2.30 -23.06 9.50
C ILE A 312 -2.86 -21.65 9.38
N SER A 313 -2.25 -20.85 8.52
CA SER A 313 -2.78 -19.54 8.11
C SER A 313 -3.04 -19.54 6.61
N LEU A 314 -4.29 -19.30 6.22
CA LEU A 314 -4.72 -19.14 4.84
C LEU A 314 -5.11 -17.69 4.61
N LYS A 315 -4.58 -17.11 3.53
CA LYS A 315 -4.90 -15.78 3.03
C LYS A 315 -5.27 -15.88 1.56
N MET A 316 -6.37 -15.29 1.13
CA MET A 316 -6.75 -15.26 -0.28
C MET A 316 -7.13 -13.84 -0.66
N SER A 317 -6.64 -13.37 -1.82
CA SER A 317 -7.14 -12.13 -2.41
C SER A 317 -8.57 -12.34 -2.89
N PRO A 318 -9.44 -11.32 -2.81
CA PRO A 318 -10.81 -11.46 -3.27
C PRO A 318 -10.89 -11.84 -4.74
N LEU A 319 -11.82 -12.76 -5.04
CA LEU A 319 -11.96 -13.39 -6.36
C LEU A 319 -12.50 -12.46 -7.44
N LEU A 320 -13.29 -11.46 -7.07
CA LEU A 320 -13.91 -10.45 -7.92
C LEU A 320 -13.69 -9.07 -7.30
N ASN A 321 -12.43 -8.64 -7.24
CA ASN A 321 -12.12 -7.28 -6.83
C ASN A 321 -11.61 -6.45 -8.02
N PRO A 322 -12.33 -5.38 -8.41
CA PRO A 322 -11.90 -4.46 -9.47
C PRO A 322 -10.49 -3.88 -9.26
N LEU A 323 -10.01 -3.81 -8.01
CA LEU A 323 -8.63 -3.41 -7.68
C LEU A 323 -7.55 -4.21 -8.37
N TYR A 324 -7.79 -5.48 -8.65
CA TYR A 324 -6.79 -6.33 -9.30
C TYR A 324 -6.81 -6.20 -10.83
N MET A 325 -7.69 -5.34 -11.37
CA MET A 325 -7.66 -4.93 -12.77
C MET A 325 -6.66 -3.77 -12.97
N GLY A 326 -5.80 -3.91 -13.97
CA GLY A 326 -4.88 -2.85 -14.38
C GLY A 326 -4.76 -2.77 -15.89
N TYR A 327 -4.48 -1.56 -16.38
CA TYR A 327 -4.21 -1.31 -17.80
C TYR A 327 -2.80 -0.78 -17.99
N SER A 328 -2.13 -1.26 -19.03
CA SER A 328 -0.90 -0.66 -19.55
C SER A 328 -0.91 -0.69 -21.07
N HIS A 329 -0.19 0.24 -21.69
CA HIS A 329 -0.05 0.29 -23.14
C HIS A 329 0.44 -1.04 -23.75
N SER A 330 1.42 -1.70 -23.13
CA SER A 330 2.02 -2.94 -23.62
C SER A 330 1.16 -4.19 -23.36
N LYS A 331 0.51 -4.31 -22.19
CA LYS A 331 -0.24 -5.52 -21.79
C LYS A 331 -1.76 -5.40 -21.93
N GLY A 332 -2.28 -4.21 -22.25
CA GLY A 332 -3.71 -3.93 -22.26
C GLY A 332 -4.33 -4.11 -20.88
N VAL A 333 -5.63 -4.46 -20.84
CA VAL A 333 -6.32 -4.84 -19.60
C VAL A 333 -5.74 -6.16 -19.08
N SER A 334 -5.53 -6.24 -17.77
CA SER A 334 -5.05 -7.43 -17.08
C SER A 334 -5.79 -7.64 -15.78
N TYR A 335 -6.01 -8.90 -15.40
CA TYR A 335 -6.58 -9.30 -14.10
C TYR A 335 -5.59 -10.16 -13.32
N LYS A 336 -5.63 -10.11 -11.98
CA LYS A 336 -4.67 -10.80 -11.11
C LYS A 336 -5.35 -11.42 -9.90
N LEU A 337 -4.76 -12.49 -9.40
CA LEU A 337 -5.19 -13.19 -8.20
C LEU A 337 -3.97 -13.65 -7.42
N ASN A 338 -3.91 -13.32 -6.13
CA ASN A 338 -2.86 -13.82 -5.23
C ASN A 338 -3.49 -14.66 -4.12
N ILE A 339 -2.97 -15.85 -3.90
CA ILE A 339 -3.37 -16.72 -2.79
C ILE A 339 -2.11 -16.95 -1.95
N GLY A 340 -2.27 -17.01 -0.64
CA GLY A 340 -1.19 -17.24 0.32
C GLY A 340 -1.61 -18.30 1.32
N ALA A 341 -0.84 -19.37 1.44
CA ALA A 341 -1.01 -20.38 2.45
C ALA A 341 0.28 -20.48 3.24
N ARG A 342 0.19 -20.59 4.55
CA ARG A 342 1.33 -20.82 5.42
C ARG A 342 0.99 -21.90 6.43
N TYR A 343 1.93 -22.82 6.58
CA TYR A 343 1.88 -23.90 7.54
C TYR A 343 3.08 -23.77 8.47
N ALA A 344 2.85 -23.48 9.75
CA ALA A 344 3.89 -23.31 10.75
C ALA A 344 3.98 -24.55 11.63
N TRP A 345 5.15 -25.21 11.62
CA TRP A 345 5.45 -26.25 12.61
C TRP A 345 5.80 -25.63 13.96
N ASN A 346 6.50 -24.49 13.93
CA ASN A 346 6.79 -23.66 15.10
C ASN A 346 7.13 -22.23 14.68
N ALA A 347 7.41 -21.35 15.64
CA ALA A 347 7.74 -19.94 15.39
C ALA A 347 8.99 -19.73 14.49
N HIS A 348 9.88 -20.72 14.39
CA HIS A 348 11.14 -20.64 13.65
C HIS A 348 11.13 -21.43 12.34
N ARG A 349 10.16 -22.32 12.12
CA ARG A 349 10.09 -23.19 10.95
C ARG A 349 8.68 -23.20 10.39
N TYR A 350 8.53 -22.72 9.17
CA TYR A 350 7.24 -22.67 8.50
C TYR A 350 7.38 -22.74 6.99
N LEU A 351 6.39 -23.37 6.38
CA LEU A 351 6.20 -23.44 4.94
C LEU A 351 5.28 -22.32 4.51
N THR A 352 5.55 -21.72 3.36
CA THR A 352 4.70 -20.69 2.75
C THR A 352 4.56 -20.98 1.27
N LEU A 353 3.33 -20.95 0.78
CA LEU A 353 2.95 -21.13 -0.61
C LEU A 353 2.16 -19.90 -1.03
N ASN A 354 2.74 -19.06 -1.89
CA ASN A 354 2.14 -17.78 -2.29
C ASN A 354 1.87 -17.71 -3.81
N PRO A 355 0.99 -18.56 -4.36
CA PRO A 355 0.73 -18.59 -5.79
C PRO A 355 0.12 -17.28 -6.27
N LYS A 356 0.66 -16.79 -7.39
CA LYS A 356 0.19 -15.60 -8.06
C LYS A 356 -0.23 -15.97 -9.48
N PHE A 357 -1.41 -15.53 -9.86
CA PHE A 357 -1.99 -15.75 -11.19
C PHE A 357 -2.36 -14.41 -11.82
N GLY A 358 -2.29 -14.33 -13.15
CA GLY A 358 -2.83 -13.19 -13.87
C GLY A 358 -3.07 -13.48 -15.33
N TYR A 359 -3.87 -12.65 -15.97
CA TYR A 359 -4.23 -12.81 -17.37
C TYR A 359 -4.15 -11.47 -18.08
N SER A 360 -3.42 -11.40 -19.20
CA SER A 360 -3.39 -10.23 -20.09
C SER A 360 -4.34 -10.47 -21.26
N PHE A 361 -5.39 -9.65 -21.37
CA PHE A 361 -6.40 -9.77 -22.41
C PHE A 361 -5.86 -9.39 -23.80
N LYS A 362 -4.97 -8.39 -23.89
CA LYS A 362 -4.34 -7.98 -25.16
C LYS A 362 -3.37 -9.05 -25.68
N LYS A 363 -2.53 -9.60 -24.81
CA LYS A 363 -1.58 -10.67 -25.20
C LYS A 363 -2.24 -12.04 -25.29
N LYS A 364 -3.41 -12.26 -24.68
CA LYS A 364 -4.05 -13.57 -24.49
C LYS A 364 -3.09 -14.56 -23.82
N GLN A 365 -2.44 -14.12 -22.73
CA GLN A 365 -1.45 -14.92 -22.01
C GLN A 365 -1.82 -14.99 -20.53
N PHE A 366 -1.82 -16.21 -20.00
CA PHE A 366 -1.93 -16.50 -18.58
C PHE A 366 -0.54 -16.51 -17.95
N TYR A 367 -0.35 -15.73 -16.89
CA TYR A 367 0.86 -15.67 -16.09
C TYR A 367 0.62 -16.40 -14.78
N TYR A 368 1.59 -17.20 -14.35
CA TYR A 368 1.56 -17.87 -13.07
C TYR A 368 2.94 -17.87 -12.41
N THR A 369 2.95 -17.86 -11.08
CA THR A 369 4.15 -18.07 -10.28
C THR A 369 3.75 -18.79 -9.00
N LEU A 370 4.35 -19.93 -8.76
CA LEU A 370 4.05 -20.85 -7.67
C LEU A 370 5.29 -20.99 -6.76
N PRO A 371 5.55 -20.02 -5.87
CA PRO A 371 6.67 -20.08 -4.95
C PRO A 371 6.30 -20.91 -3.71
N LEU A 372 6.99 -22.02 -3.51
CA LEU A 372 6.98 -22.83 -2.31
C LEU A 372 8.24 -22.55 -1.49
N ARG A 373 8.08 -21.86 -0.37
CA ARG A 373 9.17 -21.42 0.50
C ARG A 373 9.14 -22.14 1.84
N MET A 374 10.22 -22.85 2.16
CA MET A 374 10.49 -23.38 3.49
C MET A 374 11.42 -22.42 4.25
N THR A 375 10.89 -21.71 5.24
CA THR A 375 11.70 -20.85 6.11
C THR A 375 12.20 -21.68 7.28
N TYR A 376 13.52 -21.72 7.48
CA TYR A 376 14.15 -22.48 8.56
C TYR A 376 14.86 -21.60 9.60
N ASN A 377 15.18 -20.34 9.26
CA ASN A 377 15.76 -19.38 10.21
C ASN A 377 15.26 -17.94 9.94
N PRO A 378 14.13 -17.53 10.53
CA PRO A 378 13.54 -16.21 10.30
C PRO A 378 14.45 -15.06 10.73
N LYS A 379 15.25 -15.24 11.80
CA LYS A 379 16.15 -14.19 12.32
C LYS A 379 17.26 -13.82 11.33
N ARG A 380 17.71 -14.76 10.50
CA ARG A 380 18.72 -14.55 9.45
C ARG A 380 18.13 -14.63 8.04
N ASN A 381 16.82 -14.42 7.89
CA ASN A 381 16.10 -14.58 6.61
C ASN A 381 16.48 -15.87 5.84
N GLY A 382 16.71 -16.94 6.59
CA GLY A 382 17.16 -18.24 6.10
C GLY A 382 15.99 -19.05 5.54
N TYR A 383 15.96 -19.24 4.22
CA TYR A 383 14.91 -20.02 3.56
C TYR A 383 15.41 -20.76 2.32
N ALA A 384 14.75 -21.88 2.01
CA ALA A 384 14.83 -22.53 0.71
C ALA A 384 13.51 -22.28 -0.04
N GLU A 385 13.58 -21.92 -1.32
CA GLU A 385 12.41 -21.64 -2.14
C GLU A 385 12.50 -22.36 -3.49
N LEU A 386 11.44 -23.07 -3.83
CA LEU A 386 11.21 -23.62 -5.16
C LEU A 386 10.11 -22.80 -5.83
N SER A 387 10.40 -22.22 -6.97
CA SER A 387 9.48 -21.36 -7.72
C SER A 387 9.31 -21.89 -9.13
N TRP A 388 8.06 -22.15 -9.51
CA TRP A 388 7.68 -22.50 -10.89
C TRP A 388 6.79 -21.41 -11.47
N GLY A 389 7.14 -20.89 -12.64
CA GLY A 389 6.35 -19.84 -13.27
C GLY A 389 6.71 -19.61 -14.73
N ASN A 390 6.04 -18.64 -15.34
CA ASN A 390 6.31 -18.25 -16.72
C ASN A 390 6.65 -16.74 -16.85
N GLY A 391 7.44 -16.44 -17.87
CA GLY A 391 7.99 -15.12 -18.15
C GLY A 391 7.24 -14.33 -19.22
N ASN A 392 7.79 -13.17 -19.55
CA ASN A 392 7.37 -12.45 -20.76
C ASN A 392 7.78 -13.23 -22.00
N ARG A 393 7.04 -12.99 -23.08
CA ARG A 393 7.45 -13.48 -24.40
C ARG A 393 8.79 -12.87 -24.78
N THR A 394 9.64 -13.69 -25.35
CA THR A 394 10.99 -13.30 -25.73
C THR A 394 11.24 -13.63 -27.20
N SER A 395 12.17 -12.91 -27.81
CA SER A 395 12.64 -13.08 -29.17
C SER A 395 14.16 -12.97 -29.17
N ASN A 396 14.81 -13.68 -30.08
CA ASN A 396 16.26 -13.66 -30.25
C ASN A 396 16.60 -12.98 -31.57
N ALA A 397 17.45 -11.94 -31.52
CA ALA A 397 17.86 -11.16 -32.69
C ALA A 397 18.69 -11.96 -33.70
N ALA A 398 19.59 -12.82 -33.23
CA ALA A 398 20.41 -13.66 -34.10
C ALA A 398 19.54 -14.68 -34.86
N LEU A 399 18.52 -15.22 -34.19
CA LEU A 399 17.52 -16.08 -34.85
C LEU A 399 16.63 -15.27 -35.79
N TYR A 400 16.32 -14.02 -35.46
CA TYR A 400 15.51 -13.14 -36.31
C TYR A 400 16.18 -12.89 -37.67
N GLU A 401 17.47 -12.52 -37.67
CA GLU A 401 18.22 -12.33 -38.91
C GLU A 401 18.30 -13.61 -39.75
N THR A 402 18.50 -14.76 -39.10
CA THR A 402 18.57 -16.06 -39.79
C THR A 402 17.20 -16.45 -40.36
N TYR A 403 16.13 -16.23 -39.59
CA TYR A 403 14.76 -16.49 -40.02
C TYR A 403 14.36 -15.61 -41.21
N GLN A 404 14.68 -14.32 -41.19
CA GLN A 404 14.38 -13.41 -42.30
C GLN A 404 15.12 -13.78 -43.58
N LYS A 405 16.37 -14.26 -43.50
CA LYS A 405 17.12 -14.73 -44.67
C LYS A 405 16.44 -15.91 -45.37
N VAL A 406 15.74 -16.77 -44.62
CA VAL A 406 15.09 -17.97 -45.16
C VAL A 406 13.65 -17.71 -45.57
N MET A 407 12.88 -16.99 -44.75
CA MET A 407 11.43 -16.80 -44.94
C MET A 407 11.06 -15.46 -45.64
N GLY A 408 12.04 -14.57 -45.83
CA GLY A 408 11.87 -13.25 -46.43
C GLY A 408 11.65 -12.12 -45.41
N GLU A 409 12.05 -10.89 -45.77
CA GLU A 409 12.08 -9.72 -44.87
C GLU A 409 10.71 -9.32 -44.28
N LYS A 410 9.61 -9.69 -44.95
CA LYS A 410 8.24 -9.36 -44.53
C LYS A 410 7.63 -10.37 -43.55
N GLU A 411 8.23 -11.55 -43.38
CA GLU A 411 7.70 -12.56 -42.47
C GLU A 411 8.04 -12.24 -41.00
N VAL A 412 7.04 -12.36 -40.13
CA VAL A 412 7.20 -12.09 -38.69
C VAL A 412 7.63 -13.37 -37.99
N MET A 413 8.80 -13.33 -37.37
CA MET A 413 9.33 -14.45 -36.58
C MET A 413 8.38 -14.79 -35.40
N PRO A 414 8.10 -16.08 -35.15
CA PRO A 414 7.35 -16.49 -33.97
C PRO A 414 8.04 -16.10 -32.66
N GLU A 415 7.26 -15.60 -31.70
CA GLU A 415 7.71 -15.37 -30.31
C GLU A 415 7.85 -16.69 -29.53
N PHE A 416 8.68 -16.68 -28.49
CA PHE A 416 8.87 -17.81 -27.58
C PHE A 416 8.17 -17.57 -26.24
N ASN A 417 7.47 -18.60 -25.75
CA ASN A 417 6.97 -18.65 -24.39
C ASN A 417 8.10 -19.15 -23.47
N ASP A 418 8.38 -18.40 -22.40
CA ASP A 418 9.40 -18.75 -21.40
C ASP A 418 8.73 -19.33 -20.15
N GLU A 419 9.13 -20.54 -19.78
CA GLU A 419 8.79 -21.17 -18.50
C GLU A 419 10.06 -21.43 -17.71
N TYR A 420 9.99 -21.25 -16.39
CA TYR A 420 11.15 -21.42 -15.53
C TYR A 420 10.84 -22.17 -14.24
N ILE A 421 11.85 -22.91 -13.80
CA ILE A 421 11.91 -23.50 -12.47
C ILE A 421 13.15 -22.94 -11.79
N LYS A 422 12.98 -22.39 -10.58
CA LYS A 422 14.04 -21.79 -9.79
C LYS A 422 14.07 -22.43 -8.41
N ALA A 423 15.20 -23.00 -8.04
CA ALA A 423 15.46 -23.50 -6.69
C ALA A 423 16.54 -22.64 -6.05
N VAL A 424 16.23 -21.94 -4.97
CA VAL A 424 17.18 -21.06 -4.27
C VAL A 424 17.26 -21.36 -2.79
N ASN A 425 18.43 -21.12 -2.22
CA ASN A 425 18.64 -20.98 -0.81
C ASN A 425 19.11 -19.54 -0.52
N ASN A 426 18.50 -18.91 0.48
CA ASN A 426 18.84 -17.56 0.91
C ASN A 426 19.27 -17.57 2.37
N VAL A 427 20.30 -16.79 2.70
CA VAL A 427 20.73 -16.56 4.08
C VAL A 427 21.36 -15.17 4.23
N VAL A 428 21.00 -14.48 5.30
CA VAL A 428 21.70 -13.28 5.77
C VAL A 428 22.91 -13.75 6.56
N ALA A 429 24.09 -13.73 5.92
CA ALA A 429 25.34 -14.14 6.55
C ALA A 429 25.76 -13.13 7.64
N PHE A 430 25.58 -11.83 7.36
CA PHE A 430 25.87 -10.72 8.27
C PHE A 430 24.78 -9.66 8.14
N ASP A 431 24.63 -8.76 9.11
CA ASP A 431 23.58 -7.74 9.10
C ASP A 431 23.62 -6.80 7.86
N TRP A 432 24.74 -6.79 7.13
CA TRP A 432 24.98 -6.02 5.92
C TRP A 432 25.24 -6.90 4.67
N ILE A 433 25.26 -8.24 4.77
CA ILE A 433 25.41 -9.17 3.63
C ILE A 433 24.31 -10.23 3.63
N GLU A 434 23.58 -10.31 2.52
CA GLU A 434 22.65 -11.38 2.19
C GLU A 434 23.13 -12.14 0.94
N ILE A 435 23.12 -13.47 1.02
CA ILE A 435 23.60 -14.36 -0.03
C ILE A 435 22.45 -15.26 -0.47
N THR A 436 22.19 -15.29 -1.76
CA THR A 436 21.24 -16.22 -2.38
C THR A 436 21.98 -17.10 -3.38
N SER A 437 22.06 -18.40 -3.13
CA SER A 437 22.53 -19.37 -4.11
C SER A 437 21.34 -20.10 -4.72
N GLY A 438 21.46 -20.55 -5.97
CA GLY A 438 20.41 -21.37 -6.55
C GLY A 438 20.68 -21.87 -7.94
N LEU A 439 19.71 -22.61 -8.45
CA LEU A 439 19.67 -23.17 -9.79
C LEU A 439 18.45 -22.61 -10.50
N VAL A 440 18.63 -22.18 -11.74
CA VAL A 440 17.57 -21.69 -12.62
C VAL A 440 17.55 -22.57 -13.86
N TYR A 441 16.38 -23.09 -14.19
CA TYR A 441 16.13 -23.79 -15.44
C TYR A 441 15.07 -23.03 -16.23
N HIS A 442 15.35 -22.74 -17.50
CA HIS A 442 14.41 -22.14 -18.43
C HIS A 442 14.13 -23.09 -19.59
N LEU A 443 12.86 -23.14 -19.98
CA LEU A 443 12.36 -23.79 -21.18
C LEU A 443 11.65 -22.73 -22.02
N ARG A 444 12.19 -22.44 -23.20
CA ARG A 444 11.66 -21.46 -24.15
C ARG A 444 11.16 -22.21 -25.38
N GLN A 445 9.86 -22.18 -25.60
CA GLN A 445 9.22 -22.88 -26.72
C GLN A 445 8.58 -21.91 -27.70
N SER A 446 8.80 -22.13 -29.00
CA SER A 446 8.19 -21.33 -30.06
C SER A 446 6.68 -21.55 -30.12
N ARG A 447 5.93 -20.48 -30.37
CA ARG A 447 4.47 -20.56 -30.54
C ARG A 447 4.05 -21.22 -31.86
N ASN A 448 4.91 -21.17 -32.88
CA ASN A 448 4.68 -21.81 -34.17
C ASN A 448 5.87 -22.70 -34.52
N PRO A 449 5.98 -23.90 -33.93
CA PRO A 449 7.07 -24.84 -34.20
C PRO A 449 7.23 -25.13 -35.69
N GLN A 450 6.11 -25.28 -36.41
CA GLN A 450 6.10 -25.57 -37.85
C GLN A 450 6.82 -24.50 -38.69
N LYS A 451 6.65 -23.21 -38.36
CA LYS A 451 7.34 -22.11 -39.08
C LYS A 451 8.83 -22.09 -38.79
N MET A 452 9.23 -22.41 -37.56
CA MET A 452 10.64 -22.51 -37.18
C MET A 452 11.32 -23.67 -37.91
N GLN A 453 10.64 -24.82 -37.97
CA GLN A 453 11.13 -26.01 -38.66
C GLN A 453 11.23 -25.78 -40.18
N GLN A 454 10.27 -25.07 -40.80
CA GLN A 454 10.35 -24.65 -42.21
C GLN A 454 11.56 -23.75 -42.49
N ALA A 455 11.94 -22.91 -41.52
CA ALA A 455 13.13 -22.07 -41.60
C ALA A 455 14.45 -22.80 -41.25
N GLY A 456 14.40 -24.11 -40.93
CA GLY A 456 15.57 -24.89 -40.51
C GLY A 456 16.10 -24.54 -39.12
N LEU A 457 15.30 -23.90 -38.28
CA LEU A 457 15.68 -23.43 -36.95
C LEU A 457 15.08 -24.31 -35.85
N THR A 458 15.79 -24.42 -34.72
CA THR A 458 15.28 -25.09 -33.52
C THR A 458 14.10 -24.35 -32.91
N ASP A 459 13.13 -25.10 -32.43
CA ASP A 459 11.86 -24.61 -31.87
C ASP A 459 11.85 -24.59 -30.33
N ASP A 460 12.75 -25.32 -29.67
CA ASP A 460 12.93 -25.30 -28.22
C ASP A 460 14.35 -24.92 -27.76
N PHE A 461 14.41 -24.12 -26.69
CA PHE A 461 15.66 -23.69 -26.08
C PHE A 461 15.62 -23.89 -24.57
N ARG A 462 16.65 -24.54 -24.05
CA ARG A 462 16.76 -24.97 -22.67
C ARG A 462 18.05 -24.46 -22.07
N SER A 463 17.96 -23.82 -20.91
CA SER A 463 19.14 -23.37 -20.16
C SER A 463 19.06 -23.81 -18.72
N PHE A 464 20.08 -24.52 -18.26
CA PHE A 464 20.32 -24.80 -16.85
C PHE A 464 21.46 -23.92 -16.37
N ALA A 465 21.22 -23.09 -15.35
CA ALA A 465 22.15 -22.10 -14.88
C ALA A 465 22.20 -22.01 -13.35
N PRO A 466 23.33 -22.40 -12.72
CA PRO A 466 23.64 -21.98 -11.37
C PRO A 466 23.71 -20.45 -11.28
N SER A 467 23.18 -19.93 -10.17
CA SER A 467 23.09 -18.50 -9.88
C SER A 467 23.58 -18.20 -8.47
N LEU A 468 24.28 -17.08 -8.34
CA LEU A 468 24.73 -16.54 -7.06
C LEU A 468 24.38 -15.05 -7.03
N THR A 469 23.64 -14.64 -6.00
CA THR A 469 23.30 -13.24 -5.75
C THR A 469 23.88 -12.82 -4.42
N VAL A 470 24.61 -11.72 -4.40
CA VAL A 470 25.12 -11.09 -3.19
C VAL A 470 24.47 -9.72 -3.07
N ARG A 471 23.76 -9.49 -1.96
CA ARG A 471 23.15 -8.21 -1.63
C ARG A 471 23.88 -7.60 -0.44
N LEU A 472 24.35 -6.37 -0.61
CA LEU A 472 25.06 -5.60 0.39
C LEU A 472 24.19 -4.41 0.83
N THR A 473 24.02 -4.26 2.13
CA THR A 473 23.33 -3.10 2.74
C THR A 473 24.24 -2.47 3.77
N PRO A 474 25.11 -1.53 3.38
CA PRO A 474 26.22 -1.07 4.22
C PRO A 474 25.79 -0.48 5.58
N TRP A 475 24.61 0.14 5.65
CA TRP A 475 23.96 0.57 6.90
C TRP A 475 22.43 0.60 6.73
N LYS A 476 21.66 0.59 7.83
CA LYS A 476 20.18 0.42 7.83
C LYS A 476 19.37 1.39 6.94
N LYS A 477 19.91 2.56 6.62
CA LYS A 477 19.27 3.58 5.74
C LYS A 477 20.12 3.90 4.49
N GLY A 478 21.06 3.01 4.17
CA GLY A 478 21.98 3.16 3.05
C GLY A 478 21.42 2.60 1.74
N PRO A 479 22.17 2.73 0.65
CA PRO A 479 21.81 2.09 -0.61
C PRO A 479 21.92 0.55 -0.47
N THR A 480 21.01 -0.16 -1.11
CA THR A 480 21.13 -1.62 -1.31
C THR A 480 21.84 -1.87 -2.62
N LEU A 481 22.99 -2.54 -2.56
CA LEU A 481 23.77 -2.95 -3.71
C LEU A 481 23.54 -4.44 -3.94
N THR A 482 23.30 -4.87 -5.18
CA THR A 482 23.09 -6.27 -5.53
C THR A 482 24.00 -6.62 -6.69
N ALA A 483 24.75 -7.71 -6.56
CA ALA A 483 25.51 -8.34 -7.63
C ALA A 483 24.92 -9.73 -7.90
N ASN A 484 24.55 -10.02 -9.13
CA ASN A 484 24.03 -11.30 -9.57
C ASN A 484 24.95 -11.88 -10.65
N TYR A 485 25.34 -13.13 -10.44
CA TYR A 485 26.12 -13.92 -11.36
C TYR A 485 25.33 -15.17 -11.73
N GLU A 486 25.25 -15.47 -13.02
CA GLU A 486 24.56 -16.65 -13.54
C GLU A 486 25.33 -17.22 -14.73
N ARG A 487 25.53 -18.54 -14.73
CA ARG A 487 26.24 -19.22 -15.81
C ARG A 487 25.50 -20.45 -16.25
N SER A 488 25.15 -20.54 -17.52
CA SER A 488 24.51 -21.72 -18.08
C SER A 488 25.52 -22.70 -18.66
N PHE A 489 25.25 -23.99 -18.49
CA PHE A 489 26.05 -25.08 -19.02
C PHE A 489 25.24 -25.87 -20.04
N LYS A 490 25.89 -26.33 -21.12
CA LYS A 490 25.28 -27.24 -22.11
C LYS A 490 25.24 -28.68 -21.60
N ASN A 491 24.34 -29.48 -22.18
CA ASN A 491 24.17 -30.93 -21.94
C ASN A 491 23.68 -31.34 -20.55
N ILE A 492 23.34 -30.41 -19.66
CA ILE A 492 22.72 -30.71 -18.35
C ILE A 492 21.22 -30.55 -18.50
N LEU A 493 20.42 -31.58 -18.19
CA LEU A 493 18.96 -31.55 -18.37
C LEU A 493 18.54 -31.17 -19.81
N GLN A 494 19.28 -31.66 -20.82
CA GLN A 494 19.05 -31.35 -22.24
C GLN A 494 19.19 -29.85 -22.57
N SER A 495 19.95 -29.09 -21.78
CA SER A 495 20.25 -27.68 -22.05
C SER A 495 21.08 -27.51 -23.34
N ASN A 496 20.62 -26.67 -24.25
CA ASN A 496 21.29 -26.34 -25.51
C ASN A 496 21.95 -24.94 -25.51
N LEU A 497 21.71 -24.13 -24.47
CA LEU A 497 22.27 -22.78 -24.33
C LEU A 497 23.53 -22.74 -23.44
N ASP A 498 24.50 -21.88 -23.79
CA ASP A 498 25.70 -21.57 -22.99
C ASP A 498 25.84 -20.05 -22.89
N TYR A 499 25.84 -19.52 -21.67
CA TYR A 499 26.01 -18.08 -21.43
C TYR A 499 26.56 -17.82 -20.04
N GLU A 500 27.16 -16.64 -19.88
CA GLU A 500 27.62 -16.14 -18.58
C GLU A 500 27.21 -14.69 -18.42
N ARG A 501 26.47 -14.40 -17.34
CA ARG A 501 25.75 -13.15 -17.10
C ARG A 501 26.17 -12.54 -15.77
N TRP A 502 26.49 -11.25 -15.83
CA TRP A 502 26.75 -10.42 -14.66
C TRP A 502 25.74 -9.26 -14.63
N GLU A 503 25.11 -9.04 -13.48
CA GLU A 503 24.25 -7.89 -13.25
C GLU A 503 24.56 -7.23 -11.92
N PHE A 504 24.56 -5.90 -11.93
CA PHE A 504 24.73 -5.06 -10.76
C PHE A 504 23.57 -4.08 -10.67
N ASP A 505 23.01 -3.90 -9.49
CA ASP A 505 21.89 -2.99 -9.23
C ASP A 505 22.13 -2.25 -7.90
N ALA A 506 21.93 -0.95 -7.89
CA ALA A 506 22.07 -0.08 -6.73
C ALA A 506 20.76 0.68 -6.53
N VAL A 507 20.09 0.46 -5.40
CA VAL A 507 18.81 1.08 -5.07
C VAL A 507 18.98 1.96 -3.83
N TYR A 508 18.53 3.21 -3.92
CA TYR A 508 18.52 4.15 -2.80
C TYR A 508 17.15 4.81 -2.65
N LYS A 509 16.56 4.68 -1.46
CA LYS A 509 15.27 5.29 -1.10
C LYS A 509 15.46 6.26 0.04
N HIS A 510 15.24 7.55 -0.22
CA HIS A 510 15.33 8.60 0.77
C HIS A 510 13.95 9.17 1.08
N GLN A 511 13.50 8.99 2.32
CA GLN A 511 12.26 9.57 2.82
C GLN A 511 12.56 10.89 3.53
N ASN A 512 12.10 12.00 2.94
CA ASN A 512 12.20 13.32 3.54
C ASN A 512 11.18 13.49 4.68
N LYS A 513 11.40 14.48 5.56
CA LYS A 513 10.61 14.75 6.77
C LYS A 513 9.10 15.03 6.54
N SER A 514 8.63 15.11 5.30
CA SER A 514 7.24 15.46 4.93
C SER A 514 6.80 14.65 3.71
N VAL A 515 6.14 13.48 3.86
CA VAL A 515 5.45 12.63 2.84
C VAL A 515 6.12 12.49 1.45
N ARG A 516 7.39 12.89 1.34
CA ARG A 516 8.14 13.06 0.09
C ARG A 516 9.20 11.99 0.03
N ILE A 517 9.26 11.32 -1.10
CA ILE A 517 10.13 10.16 -1.27
C ILE A 517 10.94 10.39 -2.55
N LEU A 518 12.25 10.30 -2.43
CA LEU A 518 13.15 10.21 -3.57
C LEU A 518 13.59 8.76 -3.70
N ASN A 519 13.31 8.13 -4.84
CA ASN A 519 13.85 6.82 -5.17
C ASN A 519 14.82 6.94 -6.34
N LEU A 520 16.02 6.43 -6.15
CA LEU A 520 17.07 6.34 -7.15
C LEU A 520 17.40 4.86 -7.37
N ARG A 521 17.55 4.45 -8.63
CA ARG A 521 18.00 3.12 -9.00
C ARG A 521 18.98 3.22 -10.16
N LEU A 522 20.16 2.62 -10.01
CA LEU A 522 21.15 2.50 -11.06
C LEU A 522 21.39 1.01 -11.29
N GLY A 523 21.44 0.58 -12.55
CA GLY A 523 21.69 -0.82 -12.87
C GLY A 523 22.56 -0.96 -14.10
N THR A 524 23.38 -2.00 -14.13
CA THR A 524 24.20 -2.37 -15.28
C THR A 524 24.26 -3.87 -15.38
N GLY A 525 24.41 -4.40 -16.58
CA GLY A 525 24.60 -5.82 -16.78
C GLY A 525 25.26 -6.11 -18.11
N PHE A 526 25.97 -7.22 -18.18
CA PHE A 526 26.67 -7.65 -19.39
C PHE A 526 26.85 -9.16 -19.44
N TYR A 527 27.09 -9.69 -20.64
CA TYR A 527 27.42 -11.10 -20.86
C TYR A 527 28.90 -11.25 -21.18
N SER A 528 29.62 -12.06 -20.38
CA SER A 528 31.06 -12.30 -20.56
C SER A 528 31.35 -13.41 -21.59
N LYS A 529 30.45 -14.39 -21.71
CA LYS A 529 30.55 -15.51 -22.65
C LYS A 529 29.23 -15.72 -23.39
N ARG A 530 29.29 -16.03 -24.69
CA ARG A 530 28.14 -16.13 -25.60
C ARG A 530 28.19 -17.34 -26.53
N SER A 531 27.12 -18.12 -26.61
CA SER A 531 26.78 -18.94 -27.80
C SER A 531 25.91 -18.16 -28.79
N SER A 532 25.92 -18.54 -30.08
CA SER A 532 25.15 -17.91 -31.16
C SER A 532 23.63 -17.88 -30.93
N ASP A 533 23.08 -18.83 -30.17
CA ASP A 533 21.63 -19.08 -30.11
C ASP A 533 20.96 -18.58 -28.81
N TYR A 534 21.47 -17.52 -28.19
CA TYR A 534 21.07 -17.13 -26.83
C TYR A 534 19.87 -16.16 -26.74
N PHE A 535 19.02 -16.33 -25.71
CA PHE A 535 17.92 -15.42 -25.35
C PHE A 535 18.34 -14.53 -24.19
N VAL A 536 18.49 -13.23 -24.44
CA VAL A 536 18.78 -12.26 -23.37
C VAL A 536 17.62 -12.18 -22.40
N ASP A 537 17.90 -12.49 -21.13
CA ASP A 537 16.96 -12.36 -20.03
C ASP A 537 17.67 -11.69 -18.85
N TYR A 538 17.83 -10.37 -18.98
CA TYR A 538 18.33 -9.55 -17.88
C TYR A 538 17.28 -9.48 -16.78
N SER A 539 17.58 -10.07 -15.62
CA SER A 539 16.67 -10.12 -14.47
C SER A 539 16.23 -8.73 -14.02
N ASN A 540 17.08 -7.72 -14.23
CA ASN A 540 16.79 -6.32 -13.96
C ASN A 540 15.71 -5.71 -14.86
N PHE A 541 15.49 -6.21 -16.09
CA PHE A 541 14.44 -5.76 -17.01
C PHE A 541 13.18 -6.62 -16.97
N ARG A 542 13.13 -7.64 -16.10
CA ARG A 542 11.89 -8.40 -15.92
C ARG A 542 10.79 -7.49 -15.39
N ASP A 543 9.93 -7.08 -16.32
CA ASP A 543 8.70 -6.34 -16.03
C ASP A 543 7.86 -7.18 -15.06
N ASN A 544 7.40 -6.57 -13.97
CA ASN A 544 6.50 -7.26 -13.06
C ASN A 544 5.21 -7.55 -13.82
N ASN A 545 4.97 -8.82 -14.15
CA ASN A 545 3.76 -9.23 -14.88
C ASN A 545 2.53 -9.28 -13.98
N LEU A 546 2.75 -9.30 -12.66
CA LEU A 546 1.70 -9.30 -11.64
C LEU A 546 1.85 -8.09 -10.70
N PRO A 547 1.72 -6.84 -11.22
CA PRO A 547 1.94 -5.63 -10.43
C PRO A 547 0.91 -5.48 -9.30
N THR A 548 1.30 -5.06 -8.09
CA THR A 548 0.40 -4.95 -6.92
C THR A 548 -0.01 -3.52 -6.52
N GLY A 549 0.43 -2.48 -7.24
CA GLY A 549 -0.12 -1.11 -7.09
C GLY A 549 0.89 0.04 -7.26
N TRP A 550 0.50 1.25 -6.84
CA TRP A 550 1.31 2.49 -6.96
C TRP A 550 2.70 2.42 -6.30
N GLU A 551 2.85 1.59 -5.26
CA GLU A 551 4.09 1.51 -4.47
C GLU A 551 5.09 0.47 -4.97
N ASP A 552 4.66 -0.52 -5.76
CA ASP A 552 5.51 -1.67 -6.11
C ASP A 552 6.08 -1.57 -7.54
N ASP A 553 5.38 -0.90 -8.47
CA ASP A 553 5.56 -1.21 -9.90
C ASP A 553 6.06 -0.07 -10.80
N TRP A 554 5.94 1.20 -10.39
CA TRP A 554 6.23 2.30 -11.30
C TRP A 554 7.63 2.89 -11.08
N THR A 555 8.22 2.65 -9.90
CA THR A 555 9.54 3.19 -9.55
C THR A 555 10.64 2.21 -9.97
N GLY A 556 11.49 2.61 -10.90
CA GLY A 556 12.68 1.83 -11.27
C GLY A 556 12.48 0.78 -12.37
N GLN A 557 11.47 0.95 -13.22
CA GLN A 557 11.24 0.17 -14.45
C GLN A 557 10.83 1.09 -15.60
N PHE A 558 11.26 0.77 -16.81
CA PHE A 558 10.77 1.44 -18.03
C PHE A 558 9.33 1.02 -18.32
N GLN A 559 8.49 1.96 -18.72
CA GLN A 559 7.07 1.69 -19.01
C GLN A 559 6.79 1.56 -20.51
N LEU A 560 7.61 2.21 -21.36
CA LEU A 560 7.43 2.22 -22.81
C LEU A 560 8.55 1.52 -23.59
N LEU A 561 9.63 1.12 -22.92
CA LEU A 561 10.74 0.42 -23.56
C LEU A 561 10.28 -0.94 -24.10
N ASP A 562 10.48 -1.15 -25.41
CA ASP A 562 10.21 -2.42 -26.06
C ASP A 562 11.30 -3.44 -25.67
N SER A 563 10.87 -4.66 -25.35
CA SER A 563 11.76 -5.73 -24.92
C SER A 563 12.83 -6.11 -25.93
N ARG A 564 12.59 -5.89 -27.22
CA ARG A 564 13.56 -6.18 -28.29
C ARG A 564 14.88 -5.41 -28.12
N TRP A 565 14.80 -4.14 -27.74
CA TRP A 565 15.96 -3.23 -27.69
C TRP A 565 16.99 -3.66 -26.66
N TYR A 566 16.56 -4.06 -25.46
CA TYR A 566 17.48 -4.52 -24.43
C TYR A 566 17.87 -5.99 -24.60
N ASN A 567 17.04 -6.78 -25.29
CA ASN A 567 17.35 -8.17 -25.61
C ASN A 567 18.41 -8.33 -26.72
N GLU A 568 18.66 -7.28 -27.51
CA GLU A 568 19.61 -7.29 -28.60
C GLU A 568 21.07 -7.00 -28.15
N SER A 569 21.27 -6.49 -26.95
CA SER A 569 22.54 -5.87 -26.57
C SER A 569 23.42 -6.66 -25.62
N ARG A 570 24.75 -6.44 -25.72
CA ARG A 570 25.74 -7.14 -24.87
C ARG A 570 25.90 -6.57 -23.49
N TYR A 571 25.59 -5.30 -23.34
CA TYR A 571 25.57 -4.66 -22.06
C TYR A 571 24.48 -3.59 -22.04
N TYR A 572 24.08 -3.20 -20.84
CA TYR A 572 23.26 -2.04 -20.65
C TYR A 572 23.74 -1.26 -19.43
N VAL A 573 23.48 0.03 -19.47
CA VAL A 573 23.51 0.90 -18.30
C VAL A 573 22.17 1.61 -18.21
N ARG A 574 21.58 1.62 -17.03
CA ARG A 574 20.31 2.31 -16.78
C ARG A 574 20.37 3.14 -15.51
N GLY A 575 19.60 4.22 -15.51
CA GLY A 575 19.32 5.01 -14.33
C GLY A 575 17.85 5.37 -14.25
N HIS A 576 17.30 5.32 -13.06
CA HIS A 576 15.95 5.74 -12.75
C HIS A 576 15.97 6.67 -11.54
N ALA A 577 15.24 7.77 -11.66
CA ALA A 577 14.93 8.67 -10.57
C ALA A 577 13.41 8.86 -10.53
N SER A 578 12.84 8.76 -9.34
CA SER A 578 11.44 9.11 -9.10
C SER A 578 11.32 9.97 -7.86
N TYR A 579 10.47 10.97 -7.93
CA TYR A 579 10.22 11.88 -6.83
C TYR A 579 8.72 11.99 -6.55
N ASP A 580 8.34 11.62 -5.34
CA ASP A 580 6.97 11.57 -4.87
C ASP A 580 6.71 12.78 -3.99
N SER A 581 5.63 13.49 -4.26
CA SER A 581 5.18 14.58 -3.40
C SER A 581 3.67 14.79 -3.56
N PRO A 582 2.95 15.09 -2.48
CA PRO A 582 1.51 15.40 -2.57
C PRO A 582 1.21 16.72 -3.27
N LEU A 583 2.21 17.57 -3.47
CA LEU A 583 2.05 18.93 -3.99
C LEU A 583 3.22 19.22 -4.95
N ILE A 584 3.08 18.86 -6.24
CA ILE A 584 4.06 19.22 -7.30
C ILE A 584 3.42 20.25 -8.24
N GLY A 585 2.48 19.82 -9.08
CA GLY A 585 1.86 20.62 -10.13
C GLY A 585 0.34 20.58 -10.10
N LEU A 586 -0.28 19.43 -10.42
CA LEU A 586 -1.74 19.35 -10.59
C LEU A 586 -2.52 19.67 -9.31
N SER A 587 -1.91 19.45 -8.15
CA SER A 587 -2.51 19.76 -6.85
C SER A 587 -2.71 21.24 -6.61
N TRP A 588 -2.16 22.15 -7.43
CA TRP A 588 -2.43 23.59 -7.36
C TRP A 588 -3.69 24.01 -8.13
N LEU A 589 -4.27 23.13 -8.95
CA LEU A 589 -5.48 23.43 -9.71
C LEU A 589 -6.73 23.29 -8.81
N PRO A 590 -7.66 24.27 -8.76
CA PRO A 590 -8.68 24.32 -7.71
C PRO A 590 -9.68 23.15 -7.69
N TRP A 591 -9.88 22.48 -8.83
CA TRP A 591 -10.85 21.40 -9.00
C TRP A 591 -10.16 20.03 -9.00
N ILE A 592 -9.03 19.93 -9.71
CA ILE A 592 -8.26 18.69 -9.87
C ILE A 592 -7.49 18.36 -8.58
N GLY A 593 -6.92 19.37 -7.90
CA GLY A 593 -6.12 19.14 -6.70
C GLY A 593 -6.89 18.50 -5.54
N ARG A 594 -8.23 18.62 -5.52
CA ARG A 594 -9.10 17.98 -4.51
C ARG A 594 -9.11 16.46 -4.60
N ILE A 595 -8.81 15.94 -5.78
CA ILE A 595 -8.92 14.52 -6.10
C ILE A 595 -7.54 13.83 -6.01
N ILE A 596 -6.47 14.62 -6.16
CA ILE A 596 -5.09 14.13 -6.17
C ILE A 596 -4.57 13.97 -4.74
N GLU A 597 -4.12 12.77 -4.42
CA GLU A 597 -3.47 12.46 -3.14
C GLU A 597 -1.96 12.58 -3.25
N THR A 598 -1.36 12.10 -4.34
CA THR A 598 0.10 12.09 -4.51
C THR A 598 0.44 12.24 -5.98
N GLU A 599 1.47 13.02 -6.27
CA GLU A 599 2.05 13.16 -7.60
C GLU A 599 3.45 12.59 -7.60
N ARG A 600 3.87 12.12 -8.77
CA ARG A 600 5.18 11.54 -8.95
C ARG A 600 5.74 11.89 -10.31
N PHE A 601 6.97 12.36 -10.30
CA PHE A 601 7.75 12.56 -11.52
C PHE A 601 8.69 11.37 -11.73
N TYR A 602 8.84 10.95 -12.98
CA TYR A 602 9.70 9.87 -13.40
C TYR A 602 10.72 10.36 -14.40
N LEU A 603 11.97 9.99 -14.18
CA LEU A 603 13.05 10.15 -15.13
C LEU A 603 13.79 8.82 -15.22
N SER A 604 13.84 8.26 -16.41
CA SER A 604 14.59 7.05 -16.69
C SER A 604 15.50 7.27 -17.89
N ALA A 605 16.70 6.74 -17.83
CA ALA A 605 17.68 6.81 -18.91
C ALA A 605 18.30 5.42 -19.11
N MET A 606 18.52 5.05 -20.36
CA MET A 606 19.17 3.80 -20.74
C MET A 606 20.19 4.03 -21.84
N SER A 607 21.32 3.36 -21.72
CA SER A 607 22.32 3.24 -22.77
C SER A 607 22.55 1.76 -23.03
N ILE A 608 22.58 1.40 -24.31
CA ILE A 608 22.63 0.04 -24.81
C ILE A 608 23.62 0.04 -25.99
N GLU A 609 24.30 -1.07 -26.25
CA GLU A 609 25.16 -1.21 -27.43
C GLU A 609 24.37 -0.97 -28.73
N HIS A 610 24.97 -0.21 -29.65
CA HIS A 610 24.43 0.14 -30.98
C HIS A 610 23.14 0.97 -31.03
N THR A 611 22.64 1.51 -29.91
CA THR A 611 21.51 2.45 -29.92
C THR A 611 21.85 3.77 -29.23
N HIS A 612 21.31 4.86 -29.77
CA HIS A 612 21.43 6.19 -29.17
C HIS A 612 20.79 6.22 -27.78
N PRO A 613 21.23 7.10 -26.85
CA PRO A 613 20.71 7.14 -25.50
C PRO A 613 19.18 7.29 -25.50
N TYR A 614 18.54 6.40 -24.74
CA TYR A 614 17.09 6.35 -24.56
C TYR A 614 16.72 7.06 -23.26
N PHE A 615 15.72 7.94 -23.33
CA PHE A 615 15.17 8.63 -22.17
C PHE A 615 13.67 8.39 -22.09
N GLU A 616 13.16 8.16 -20.87
CA GLU A 616 11.73 8.10 -20.59
C GLU A 616 11.43 9.09 -19.47
N ILE A 617 10.53 10.02 -19.75
CA ILE A 617 10.01 10.97 -18.78
C ILE A 617 8.57 10.61 -18.52
N GLY A 618 8.19 10.59 -17.25
CA GLY A 618 6.82 10.28 -16.85
C GLY A 618 6.30 11.25 -15.81
N TYR A 619 4.99 11.41 -15.84
CA TYR A 619 4.25 12.11 -14.81
C TYR A 619 3.06 11.26 -14.40
N GLY A 620 3.03 10.89 -13.12
CA GLY A 620 1.95 10.13 -12.54
C GLY A 620 1.26 10.92 -11.44
N PHE A 621 -0.03 10.65 -11.28
CA PHE A 621 -0.77 11.07 -10.10
C PHE A 621 -1.64 9.93 -9.60
N LYS A 622 -1.78 9.91 -8.28
CA LYS A 622 -2.62 9.01 -7.53
C LYS A 622 -3.84 9.77 -7.04
N THR A 623 -5.00 9.21 -7.32
CA THR A 623 -6.29 9.63 -6.77
C THR A 623 -6.88 8.53 -5.91
N ARG A 624 -8.00 8.83 -5.24
CA ARG A 624 -8.75 7.86 -4.43
C ARG A 624 -9.22 6.64 -5.22
N TYR A 625 -9.50 6.82 -6.52
CA TYR A 625 -10.11 5.79 -7.37
C TYR A 625 -9.08 5.10 -8.25
N LEU A 626 -8.16 5.90 -8.79
CA LEU A 626 -7.27 5.53 -9.87
C LEU A 626 -5.88 6.09 -9.60
N SER A 627 -4.90 5.26 -9.85
CA SER A 627 -3.53 5.70 -10.09
C SER A 627 -3.33 5.76 -11.60
N THR A 628 -2.94 6.92 -12.13
CA THR A 628 -2.65 7.11 -13.56
C THR A 628 -1.24 7.65 -13.77
N GLY A 629 -0.53 7.08 -14.74
CA GLY A 629 0.82 7.49 -15.15
C GLY A 629 0.88 7.70 -16.65
N PHE A 630 1.40 8.85 -17.05
CA PHE A 630 1.67 9.19 -18.45
C PHE A 630 3.18 9.18 -18.67
N PHE A 631 3.60 8.58 -19.75
CA PHE A 631 5.00 8.39 -20.09
C PHE A 631 5.24 8.83 -21.52
N ALA A 632 6.36 9.49 -21.76
CA ALA A 632 6.85 9.85 -23.07
C ALA A 632 8.31 9.39 -23.17
N ASN A 633 8.66 8.79 -24.30
CA ASN A 633 10.03 8.36 -24.54
C ASN A 633 10.68 9.14 -25.68
N PHE A 634 12.01 9.23 -25.58
CA PHE A 634 12.86 9.98 -26.48
C PHE A 634 14.07 9.13 -26.83
N LEU A 635 14.36 8.99 -28.11
CA LEU A 635 15.56 8.35 -28.61
C LEU A 635 16.44 9.44 -29.23
N ASN A 636 17.65 9.64 -28.70
CA ASN A 636 18.54 10.72 -29.13
C ASN A 636 17.85 12.11 -29.13
N THR A 637 17.09 12.41 -28.07
CA THR A 637 16.26 13.63 -27.92
C THR A 637 15.03 13.75 -28.85
N ARG A 638 14.85 12.84 -29.82
CA ARG A 638 13.64 12.82 -30.66
C ARG A 638 12.53 12.02 -30.00
N PHE A 639 11.34 12.61 -29.91
CA PHE A 639 10.14 11.94 -29.41
C PHE A 639 9.81 10.71 -30.27
N GLN A 640 9.49 9.58 -29.63
CA GLN A 640 9.14 8.33 -30.32
C GLN A 640 7.68 7.96 -30.07
N SER A 641 7.30 7.80 -28.81
CA SER A 641 5.95 7.40 -28.43
C SER A 641 5.52 7.94 -27.06
N PHE A 642 4.21 7.90 -26.87
CA PHE A 642 3.53 8.24 -25.63
C PHE A 642 2.70 7.04 -25.19
N GLY A 643 2.64 6.79 -23.90
CA GLY A 643 1.78 5.76 -23.36
C GLY A 643 1.25 6.11 -21.97
N CYS A 644 0.18 5.41 -21.62
CA CYS A 644 -0.52 5.58 -20.36
C CYS A 644 -0.61 4.22 -19.64
N LYS A 645 -0.55 4.28 -18.32
CA LYS A 645 -0.79 3.17 -17.41
C LYS A 645 -1.78 3.64 -16.36
N PHE A 646 -2.79 2.85 -16.09
CA PHE A 646 -3.68 3.13 -14.97
C PHE A 646 -3.99 1.86 -14.18
N THR A 647 -4.20 2.03 -12.90
CA THR A 647 -4.53 0.95 -11.96
C THR A 647 -5.63 1.45 -11.05
N ILE A 648 -6.61 0.59 -10.78
CA ILE A 648 -7.70 0.91 -9.87
C ILE A 648 -7.17 0.79 -8.44
N GLU A 649 -7.38 1.81 -7.60
CA GLU A 649 -6.90 1.86 -6.20
C GLU A 649 -8.02 1.93 -5.14
N LEU A 650 -9.28 1.84 -5.58
CA LEU A 650 -10.48 1.75 -4.76
C LEU A 650 -10.39 0.79 -3.57
N PHE A 651 -10.53 1.25 -2.33
CA PHE A 651 -10.60 0.41 -1.13
C PHE A 651 -9.30 -0.32 -0.73
N ARG A 652 -8.14 0.12 -1.23
CA ARG A 652 -6.83 -0.43 -0.77
C ARG A 652 -6.64 -0.35 0.74
N ARG A 653 -7.27 0.62 1.41
CA ARG A 653 -7.16 0.89 2.85
C ARG A 653 -8.36 0.40 3.67
N TRP A 654 -9.29 -0.31 3.05
CA TRP A 654 -10.52 -0.80 3.68
C TRP A 654 -10.36 -2.26 4.07
#